data_AF-A0ABD2HDG9-F1
#
_entry.id   AF-A0ABD2HDG9-F1
#
_cell.length_a   1.000
_cell.length_b   1.000
_cell.length_c   1.000
_cell.angle_alpha   90.00
_cell.angle_beta   90.00
_cell.angle_gamma   90.00
#
_symmetry.space_group_name_H-M   'P 1'
#
loop_
_entity.id
_entity.type
_entity.pdbx_description
1 polymer ?
#
loop_
_entity_poly.entity_id
_entity_poly.type
_entity_poly.pdbx_seq_one_letter_code
_entity_poly.pdbx_strand_id
1 'polypeptide(L)'
;MAKLIGLCLNVVILCSTVGAVFEDQVGKFDWRQQYVGKVLFSNFDAQSQSSKKVIVATENNVFASLNIRTGELFWRHVDAIGPEGKIDALLHHGQDALLVVGDGRLLRSWEINIGGLNWEIVLDSGSFQSACLIGQQDIVKHVAVLKKTAISLHYLSNGHQKWIENLPESETVDYQSVYSGGNGEVYVLGIVPHSHIAIVVYSLEDGEIIRQFSVEAPWLSNIQASCAVIGEGMLTCADSATVSLYMLDLESQTEMSQIPLQSLGLEVTPGFQPVLRSTQPNAARPPLSEFFLQVGPEQHLLLQLNDGQIVTLRDFNPALLVSFATTGEKTIAAVMSPKNTTACSLNLFSAETGRRLLDTTLIFPLDPNGGKPEELYVQAFLKKDDSVGYRVMVQTEDHTLTFIQQPGRVMWTREEALSDVVTMEMVDLPLTGTQAELEGEFGKKAGSLDGLFSMVLKRLSSQLILLQASISHLWKLFYDARKPRSQVKNEVTIENLSRDEFNLQKMMVMVTASGKLFGIDSKTGTIVWRHYLDNIPANAAFKLMVQRTTAHFPHPPQCTLLIKDKDTGLATLHVFNPIFGKKSHVTPPAMPQPILQSLMLPVMDQDYAKVLLLVDDQYKVSAFPSTKNVLQQLQEIASTIFFYLVDSSQGRLSGYRLRTDLSTELIWEVVVPTEVQKIVSVKGKRPNEHVHSQGRVMGDRSVLYKYLNPNLLAVVTESTDTHPERSFMGILLIDGVTGRIIHEAVQRKAKGPVHIVHSENWVVYEYWSTKSRRNEFSVIELYEGMELYNSTVFSSLDRPHAPQVLQQSYIFPSSISTMEATLTEKGITSRHLLIGLPSGGILSLPKMFLDPRRPEIVTEQSREENLIPYAPELLIRSEWFINYNQTVTRVRGIYTAPSGLESTCLVVAYGLDIYQTRVYPSKQFDVLKDDYDYMLISSVLLALFFATMISKRLAEVKLLNRAWR
;
A
#
# COMPACT_ATOMS: atom_id res chain seq x y z
N MET A 1 9.14 51.32 35.45
CA MET A 1 9.47 49.87 35.51
C MET A 1 8.29 48.99 35.96
N ALA A 2 7.60 49.27 37.07
CA ALA A 2 6.48 48.43 37.53
C ALA A 2 5.31 48.28 36.53
N LYS A 3 4.97 49.33 35.76
CA LYS A 3 3.95 49.25 34.69
C LYS A 3 4.38 48.44 33.47
N LEU A 4 5.68 48.37 33.19
CA LEU A 4 6.23 47.59 32.07
C LEU A 4 6.25 46.09 32.42
N ILE A 5 6.57 45.77 33.68
CA ILE A 5 6.52 44.40 34.21
C ILE A 5 5.08 43.89 34.24
N GLY A 6 4.11 44.72 34.65
CA GLY A 6 2.69 44.36 34.62
C GLY A 6 2.12 44.15 33.22
N LEU A 7 2.59 44.93 32.23
CA LEU A 7 2.19 44.75 30.83
C LEU A 7 2.78 43.45 30.25
N CYS A 8 4.05 43.15 30.52
CA CYS A 8 4.66 41.87 30.10
C CYS A 8 3.99 40.66 30.77
N LEU A 9 3.60 40.76 32.05
CA LEU A 9 2.92 39.67 32.75
C LEU A 9 1.52 39.41 32.16
N ASN A 10 0.78 40.48 31.82
CA ASN A 10 -0.53 40.34 31.19
C ASN A 10 -0.46 39.79 29.76
N VAL A 11 0.59 40.13 28.99
CA VAL A 11 0.81 39.56 27.64
C VAL A 11 1.16 38.06 27.72
N VAL A 12 1.92 37.64 28.74
CA VAL A 12 2.25 36.21 28.96
C VAL A 12 1.00 35.41 29.38
N ILE A 13 0.08 36.02 30.13
CA ILE A 13 -1.17 35.37 30.59
C ILE A 13 -2.24 35.32 29.49
N LEU A 14 -2.25 36.27 28.53
CA LEU A 14 -3.19 36.28 27.41
C LEU A 14 -2.79 35.35 26.24
N CYS A 15 -1.51 34.97 26.13
CA CYS A 15 -1.05 34.01 25.11
C CYS A 15 -1.28 32.53 25.49
N SER A 16 -1.74 32.21 26.70
CA SER A 16 -1.86 30.83 27.18
C SER A 16 -3.26 30.21 27.06
N THR A 17 -4.19 30.84 26.34
CA THR A 17 -5.56 30.32 26.15
C THR A 17 -5.90 30.10 24.68
N VAL A 18 -5.32 29.07 24.07
CA VAL A 18 -5.98 28.27 23.01
C VAL A 18 -5.58 26.82 23.25
N GLY A 19 -6.51 26.05 23.83
CA GLY A 19 -6.36 24.61 24.05
C GLY A 19 -7.22 23.84 23.05
N ALA A 20 -6.59 23.29 22.02
CA ALA A 20 -7.15 22.25 21.17
C ALA A 20 -5.98 21.44 20.58
N VAL A 21 -5.71 20.25 21.13
CA VAL A 21 -4.55 19.37 20.84
C VAL A 21 -3.20 20.06 21.12
N PHE A 22 -2.22 19.34 21.66
CA PHE A 22 -0.87 19.88 21.84
C PHE A 22 -0.26 20.15 20.46
N GLU A 23 -0.26 21.43 20.01
CA GLU A 23 0.32 21.90 18.73
C GLU A 23 1.78 21.45 18.56
N ASP A 24 2.46 21.20 19.68
CA ASP A 24 3.83 20.74 19.71
C ASP A 24 4.00 19.24 19.40
N GLN A 25 2.97 18.40 19.34
CA GLN A 25 3.11 16.96 19.06
C GLN A 25 2.88 16.56 17.59
N VAL A 26 2.19 17.41 16.81
CA VAL A 26 1.89 17.17 15.40
C VAL A 26 3.18 17.08 14.58
N GLY A 27 3.35 15.99 13.81
CA GLY A 27 4.53 15.77 12.97
C GLY A 27 5.80 15.35 13.72
N LYS A 28 5.75 15.15 15.05
CA LYS A 28 6.87 14.57 15.81
C LYS A 28 6.88 13.05 15.78
N PHE A 29 5.70 12.42 15.83
CA PHE A 29 5.55 10.97 16.00
C PHE A 29 4.75 10.31 14.88
N ASP A 30 4.22 11.11 13.98
CA ASP A 30 3.36 10.68 12.91
C ASP A 30 3.78 11.30 11.58
N TRP A 31 3.52 10.55 10.52
CA TRP A 31 3.84 10.96 9.16
C TRP A 31 2.89 10.25 8.20
N ARG A 32 2.70 10.88 7.04
CA ARG A 32 1.87 10.37 5.96
C ARG A 32 2.66 10.37 4.66
N GLN A 33 2.58 9.28 3.92
CA GLN A 33 3.09 9.18 2.55
C GLN A 33 1.94 8.92 1.59
N GLN A 34 1.86 9.74 0.55
CA GLN A 34 0.78 9.71 -0.43
C GLN A 34 1.27 9.15 -1.76
N TYR A 35 0.51 8.20 -2.31
CA TYR A 35 0.81 7.50 -3.56
C TYR A 35 -0.32 7.60 -4.57
N VAL A 36 -0.03 7.28 -5.82
CA VAL A 36 -0.99 7.28 -6.93
C VAL A 36 -1.13 5.90 -7.57
N GLY A 37 -0.07 5.06 -7.50
CA GLY A 37 -0.04 3.72 -8.11
C GLY A 37 0.65 3.68 -9.47
N LYS A 38 0.57 2.53 -10.16
CA LYS A 38 1.19 2.31 -11.48
C LYS A 38 0.59 3.27 -12.50
N VAL A 39 1.42 4.07 -13.16
CA VAL A 39 0.99 5.05 -14.16
C VAL A 39 0.63 4.32 -15.45
N LEU A 40 -0.52 4.68 -16.03
CA LEU A 40 -0.97 4.23 -17.35
C LEU A 40 -0.73 5.30 -18.40
N PHE A 41 -1.15 6.52 -18.10
CA PHE A 41 -1.03 7.67 -18.99
C PHE A 41 -0.30 8.79 -18.27
N SER A 42 0.64 9.42 -18.96
CA SER A 42 1.32 10.61 -18.45
C SER A 42 1.46 11.66 -19.53
N ASN A 43 1.11 12.89 -19.19
CA ASN A 43 1.23 14.05 -20.07
C ASN A 43 1.96 15.18 -19.33
N PHE A 44 2.95 15.78 -20.00
CA PHE A 44 3.63 16.98 -19.49
C PHE A 44 2.86 18.22 -19.92
N ASP A 45 2.76 19.20 -19.02
CA ASP A 45 2.28 20.53 -19.39
C ASP A 45 3.34 21.23 -20.26
N ALA A 46 3.03 21.33 -21.55
CA ALA A 46 3.90 21.89 -22.59
C ALA A 46 3.66 23.40 -22.84
N GLN A 47 2.64 23.99 -22.22
CA GLN A 47 2.16 25.34 -22.58
C GLN A 47 3.09 26.45 -22.07
N SER A 48 3.75 26.22 -20.94
CA SER A 48 4.81 27.09 -20.44
C SER A 48 6.10 26.30 -20.28
N GLN A 49 7.20 26.80 -20.86
CA GLN A 49 8.55 26.28 -20.59
C GLN A 49 8.92 26.30 -19.09
N SER A 50 8.17 27.06 -18.28
CA SER A 50 8.32 27.16 -16.83
C SER A 50 7.39 26.25 -16.03
N SER A 51 6.45 25.55 -16.69
CA SER A 51 5.51 24.67 -15.99
C SER A 51 6.24 23.54 -15.28
N LYS A 52 5.76 23.26 -14.07
CA LYS A 52 6.37 22.31 -13.14
C LYS A 52 5.45 21.11 -12.90
N LYS A 53 4.52 20.83 -13.81
CA LYS A 53 3.45 19.86 -13.61
C LYS A 53 3.56 18.68 -14.57
N VAL A 54 3.45 17.47 -14.03
CA VAL A 54 3.18 16.24 -14.79
C VAL A 54 1.79 15.78 -14.40
N ILE A 55 0.96 15.47 -15.37
CA ILE A 55 -0.36 14.90 -15.16
C ILE A 55 -0.24 13.39 -15.32
N VAL A 56 -0.75 12.65 -14.35
CA VAL A 56 -0.70 11.20 -14.35
C VAL A 56 -2.10 10.62 -14.11
N ALA A 57 -2.43 9.59 -14.87
CA ALA A 57 -3.56 8.71 -14.62
C ALA A 57 -3.04 7.30 -14.35
N THR A 58 -3.55 6.63 -13.32
CA THR A 58 -3.02 5.37 -12.82
C THR A 58 -4.03 4.22 -12.88
N GLU A 59 -3.53 2.99 -12.82
CA GLU A 59 -4.33 1.76 -12.73
C GLU A 59 -5.24 1.72 -11.51
N ASN A 60 -4.87 2.45 -10.44
CA ASN A 60 -5.66 2.54 -9.22
C ASN A 60 -6.81 3.55 -9.33
N ASN A 61 -7.22 3.95 -10.54
CA ASN A 61 -8.29 4.93 -10.76
C ASN A 61 -7.99 6.27 -10.06
N VAL A 62 -6.72 6.71 -10.16
CA VAL A 62 -6.25 7.98 -9.59
C VAL A 62 -5.83 8.91 -10.71
N PHE A 63 -6.32 10.14 -10.65
CA PHE A 63 -5.91 11.22 -11.51
C PHE A 63 -5.19 12.29 -10.67
N ALA A 64 -3.96 12.62 -11.01
CA ALA A 64 -3.13 13.49 -10.17
C ALA A 64 -2.22 14.42 -10.97
N SER A 65 -1.80 15.50 -10.32
CA SER A 65 -0.72 16.37 -10.80
C SER A 65 0.47 16.31 -9.86
N LEU A 66 1.64 15.95 -10.42
CA LEU A 66 2.92 15.84 -9.74
C LEU A 66 3.81 17.04 -10.04
N ASN A 67 4.56 17.47 -9.03
CA ASN A 67 5.58 18.49 -9.18
C ASN A 67 6.85 17.90 -9.81
N ILE A 68 7.24 18.39 -10.98
CA ILE A 68 8.43 18.00 -11.73
C ILE A 68 9.71 18.13 -10.89
N ARG A 69 9.79 19.07 -9.94
CA ARG A 69 11.01 19.33 -9.16
C ARG A 69 11.15 18.46 -7.92
N THR A 70 10.06 18.20 -7.21
CA THR A 70 10.06 17.52 -5.90
C THR A 70 9.42 16.14 -5.94
N GLY A 71 8.59 15.86 -6.95
CA GLY A 71 7.75 14.68 -7.02
C GLY A 71 6.52 14.76 -6.12
N GLU A 72 6.27 15.87 -5.42
CA GLU A 72 5.10 16.02 -4.54
C GLU A 72 3.81 16.20 -5.33
N LEU A 73 2.68 15.85 -4.72
CA LEU A 73 1.36 16.05 -5.30
C LEU A 73 0.91 17.51 -5.15
N PHE A 74 0.46 18.13 -6.24
CA PHE A 74 -0.28 19.40 -6.14
C PHE A 74 -1.74 19.15 -5.76
N TRP A 75 -2.35 18.20 -6.46
CA TRP A 75 -3.71 17.74 -6.23
C TRP A 75 -3.84 16.30 -6.72
N ARG A 76 -4.85 15.60 -6.20
CA ARG A 76 -5.15 14.20 -6.52
C ARG A 76 -6.64 13.95 -6.39
N HIS A 77 -7.22 13.30 -7.37
CA HIS A 77 -8.58 12.81 -7.39
C HIS A 77 -8.56 11.29 -7.45
N VAL A 78 -9.31 10.66 -6.55
CA VAL A 78 -9.35 9.21 -6.40
C VAL A 78 -10.80 8.78 -6.64
N ASP A 79 -11.03 8.01 -7.71
CA ASP A 79 -12.37 7.57 -8.09
C ASP A 79 -12.78 6.28 -7.36
N ALA A 80 -13.93 5.69 -7.73
CA ALA A 80 -14.37 4.40 -7.24
C ALA A 80 -13.38 3.27 -7.59
N ILE A 81 -13.33 2.23 -6.75
CA ILE A 81 -12.56 1.01 -7.03
C ILE A 81 -13.37 0.14 -7.98
N GLY A 82 -12.70 -0.46 -8.97
CA GLY A 82 -13.32 -1.39 -9.92
C GLY A 82 -13.50 -0.80 -11.32
N PRO A 83 -14.29 -1.47 -12.18
CA PRO A 83 -14.42 -1.08 -13.59
C PRO A 83 -15.13 0.27 -13.76
N GLU A 84 -16.03 0.65 -12.85
CA GLU A 84 -16.77 1.91 -12.92
C GLU A 84 -15.88 3.16 -12.86
N GLY A 85 -14.78 3.08 -12.10
CA GLY A 85 -13.80 4.16 -11.99
C GLY A 85 -12.58 4.01 -12.90
N LYS A 86 -12.54 2.97 -13.75
CA LYS A 86 -11.39 2.68 -14.61
C LYS A 86 -11.17 3.83 -15.59
N ILE A 87 -9.95 4.35 -15.65
CA ILE A 87 -9.56 5.39 -16.60
C ILE A 87 -9.15 4.71 -17.91
N ASP A 88 -9.92 4.91 -18.97
CA ASP A 88 -9.69 4.27 -20.26
C ASP A 88 -8.86 5.14 -21.22
N ALA A 89 -8.97 6.47 -21.12
CA ALA A 89 -8.17 7.40 -21.93
C ALA A 89 -7.91 8.73 -21.19
N LEU A 90 -6.73 9.31 -21.45
CA LEU A 90 -6.33 10.65 -21.02
C LEU A 90 -5.93 11.48 -22.24
N LEU A 91 -6.66 12.55 -22.52
CA LEU A 91 -6.33 13.52 -23.56
C LEU A 91 -5.98 14.87 -22.91
N HIS A 92 -5.03 15.60 -23.49
CA HIS A 92 -4.56 16.86 -22.94
C HIS A 92 -4.57 17.94 -24.02
N HIS A 93 -5.22 19.07 -23.72
CA HIS A 93 -5.22 20.23 -24.59
C HIS A 93 -5.15 21.53 -23.77
N GLY A 94 -4.05 22.28 -23.92
CA GLY A 94 -3.88 23.55 -23.23
C GLY A 94 -3.87 23.40 -21.71
N GLN A 95 -4.87 23.95 -21.03
CA GLN A 95 -5.03 23.88 -19.57
C GLN A 95 -6.07 22.84 -19.11
N ASP A 96 -6.67 22.13 -20.07
CA ASP A 96 -7.72 21.17 -19.82
C ASP A 96 -7.20 19.75 -20.05
N ALA A 97 -7.51 18.86 -19.11
CA ALA A 97 -7.30 17.43 -19.21
C ALA A 97 -8.64 16.72 -19.29
N LEU A 98 -8.84 15.93 -20.35
CA LEU A 98 -10.03 15.13 -20.56
C LEU A 98 -9.78 13.69 -20.13
N LEU A 99 -10.72 13.14 -19.38
CA LEU A 99 -10.72 11.75 -18.94
C LEU A 99 -11.97 11.04 -19.44
N VAL A 100 -11.78 9.86 -20.00
CA VAL A 100 -12.83 8.89 -20.26
C VAL A 100 -12.77 7.83 -19.18
N VAL A 101 -13.88 7.63 -18.47
CA VAL A 101 -13.94 6.77 -17.28
C VAL A 101 -15.10 5.78 -17.38
N GLY A 102 -14.88 4.56 -16.88
CA GLY A 102 -15.92 3.57 -16.66
C GLY A 102 -16.37 2.86 -17.92
N ASP A 103 -15.43 2.39 -18.75
CA ASP A 103 -15.69 1.81 -20.08
C ASP A 103 -16.44 2.81 -20.98
N GLY A 104 -16.03 4.07 -20.93
CA GLY A 104 -16.64 5.15 -21.72
C GLY A 104 -18.00 5.63 -21.22
N ARG A 105 -18.39 5.35 -19.98
CA ARG A 105 -19.66 5.84 -19.41
C ARG A 105 -19.60 7.32 -19.06
N LEU A 106 -18.46 7.84 -18.64
CA LEU A 106 -18.29 9.22 -18.19
C LEU A 106 -17.18 9.90 -19.00
N LEU A 107 -17.44 11.15 -19.41
CA LEU A 107 -16.43 12.05 -19.96
C LEU A 107 -16.32 13.28 -19.07
N ARG A 108 -15.12 13.55 -18.57
CA ARG A 108 -14.83 14.65 -17.63
C ARG A 108 -13.73 15.54 -18.18
N SER A 109 -13.90 16.85 -18.01
CA SER A 109 -12.84 17.84 -18.26
C SER A 109 -12.38 18.46 -16.95
N TRP A 110 -11.07 18.50 -16.75
CA TRP A 110 -10.42 19.00 -15.55
C TRP A 110 -9.51 20.17 -15.88
N GLU A 111 -9.58 21.20 -15.04
CA GLU A 111 -8.60 22.29 -15.08
C GLU A 111 -7.32 21.85 -14.37
N ILE A 112 -6.21 21.78 -15.11
CA ILE A 112 -4.93 21.28 -14.62
C ILE A 112 -4.34 22.16 -13.52
N ASN A 113 -4.70 23.45 -13.52
CA ASN A 113 -4.09 24.41 -12.63
C ASN A 113 -4.48 24.23 -11.17
N ILE A 114 -5.79 24.14 -10.94
CA ILE A 114 -6.40 24.01 -9.62
C ILE A 114 -6.69 22.55 -9.30
N GLY A 115 -6.86 21.70 -10.33
CA GLY A 115 -7.47 20.38 -10.19
C GLY A 115 -8.99 20.48 -10.02
N GLY A 116 -9.61 21.54 -10.54
CA GLY A 116 -11.07 21.69 -10.54
C GLY A 116 -11.69 20.87 -11.67
N LEU A 117 -12.93 20.40 -11.47
CA LEU A 117 -13.73 19.83 -12.55
C LEU A 117 -14.41 20.97 -13.31
N ASN A 118 -14.17 21.07 -14.62
CA ASN A 118 -14.84 22.04 -15.49
C ASN A 118 -16.27 21.60 -15.79
N TRP A 119 -16.41 20.36 -16.27
CA TRP A 119 -17.70 19.74 -16.59
C TRP A 119 -17.58 18.21 -16.61
N GLU A 120 -18.71 17.54 -16.43
CA GLU A 120 -18.86 16.10 -16.49
C GLU A 120 -20.16 15.77 -17.23
N ILE A 121 -20.08 14.82 -18.16
CA ILE A 121 -21.24 14.31 -18.90
C ILE A 121 -21.28 12.79 -18.85
N VAL A 122 -22.50 12.26 -18.85
CA VAL A 122 -22.77 10.83 -18.94
C VAL A 122 -22.99 10.48 -20.41
N LEU A 123 -22.16 9.59 -20.94
CA LEU A 123 -22.28 9.08 -22.29
C LEU A 123 -23.17 7.83 -22.31
N ASP A 124 -23.68 7.46 -23.48
CA ASP A 124 -24.57 6.30 -23.64
C ASP A 124 -23.93 4.96 -23.23
N SER A 125 -24.72 3.92 -23.02
CA SER A 125 -24.16 2.59 -22.71
C SER A 125 -23.46 2.00 -23.94
N GLY A 126 -22.26 1.45 -23.76
CA GLY A 126 -21.53 0.76 -24.81
C GLY A 126 -20.04 0.70 -24.47
N SER A 127 -19.34 -0.34 -24.93
CA SER A 127 -17.92 -0.51 -24.65
C SER A 127 -17.07 0.53 -25.39
N PHE A 128 -16.15 1.13 -24.66
CA PHE A 128 -15.21 2.13 -25.17
C PHE A 128 -14.15 1.50 -26.07
N GLN A 129 -13.83 2.17 -27.17
CA GLN A 129 -12.80 1.72 -28.12
C GLN A 129 -11.65 2.73 -28.22
N SER A 130 -11.97 4.01 -28.49
CA SER A 130 -10.98 5.05 -28.65
C SER A 130 -11.57 6.44 -28.40
N ALA A 131 -10.72 7.40 -28.05
CA ALA A 131 -11.08 8.81 -27.97
C ALA A 131 -9.98 9.65 -28.62
N CYS A 132 -10.37 10.69 -29.35
CA CYS A 132 -9.44 11.58 -30.03
C CYS A 132 -9.91 13.03 -29.94
N LEU A 133 -8.96 13.95 -29.84
CA LEU A 133 -9.20 15.38 -29.98
C LEU A 133 -9.37 15.71 -31.46
N ILE A 134 -10.35 16.55 -31.81
CA ILE A 134 -10.57 16.96 -33.19
C ILE A 134 -10.49 18.48 -33.29
N GLY A 135 -9.66 18.93 -34.22
CA GLY A 135 -9.51 20.34 -34.57
C GLY A 135 -9.73 20.60 -36.05
N GLN A 136 -10.01 21.87 -36.36
CA GLN A 136 -10.15 22.40 -37.71
C GLN A 136 -9.45 23.75 -37.74
N GLN A 137 -8.68 24.04 -38.80
CA GLN A 137 -7.93 25.30 -38.96
C GLN A 137 -7.06 25.65 -37.74
N ASP A 138 -6.22 24.69 -37.28
CA ASP A 138 -5.33 24.83 -36.11
C ASP A 138 -6.03 25.03 -34.74
N ILE A 139 -7.36 24.95 -34.66
CA ILE A 139 -8.12 25.09 -33.42
C ILE A 139 -8.80 23.77 -33.06
N VAL A 140 -8.46 23.20 -31.91
CA VAL A 140 -9.15 22.03 -31.33
C VAL A 140 -10.42 22.51 -30.62
N LYS A 141 -11.59 22.05 -31.09
CA LYS A 141 -12.90 22.45 -30.53
C LYS A 141 -13.72 21.27 -30.04
N HIS A 142 -13.42 20.07 -30.52
CA HIS A 142 -14.27 18.91 -30.34
C HIS A 142 -13.49 17.70 -29.83
N VAL A 143 -14.21 16.77 -29.23
CA VAL A 143 -13.71 15.47 -28.77
C VAL A 143 -14.61 14.41 -29.39
N ALA A 144 -14.02 13.46 -30.13
CA ALA A 144 -14.74 12.26 -30.56
C ALA A 144 -14.51 11.14 -29.56
N VAL A 145 -15.60 10.45 -29.23
CA VAL A 145 -15.58 9.22 -28.44
C VAL A 145 -16.18 8.11 -29.29
N LEU A 146 -15.39 7.08 -29.54
CA LEU A 146 -15.79 5.89 -30.27
C LEU A 146 -16.17 4.79 -29.28
N LYS A 147 -17.38 4.28 -29.47
CA LYS A 147 -17.87 3.07 -28.84
C LYS A 147 -18.11 2.02 -29.90
N LYS A 148 -18.30 0.77 -29.46
CA LYS A 148 -18.54 -0.35 -30.36
C LYS A 148 -19.71 -0.14 -31.33
N THR A 149 -20.76 0.56 -30.91
CA THR A 149 -22.00 0.72 -31.70
C THR A 149 -22.19 2.11 -32.32
N ALA A 150 -21.54 3.13 -31.77
CA ALA A 150 -21.78 4.51 -32.15
C ALA A 150 -20.54 5.38 -31.93
N ILE A 151 -20.45 6.46 -32.71
CA ILE A 151 -19.47 7.53 -32.52
C ILE A 151 -20.21 8.81 -32.08
N SER A 152 -19.71 9.44 -31.03
CA SER A 152 -20.26 10.70 -30.53
C SER A 152 -19.22 11.81 -30.56
N LEU A 153 -19.67 13.02 -30.92
CA LEU A 153 -18.83 14.21 -30.98
C LEU A 153 -19.31 15.23 -29.94
N HIS A 154 -18.39 15.71 -29.11
CA HIS A 154 -18.67 16.61 -28.00
C HIS A 154 -17.87 17.90 -28.11
N TYR A 155 -18.42 19.01 -27.62
CA TYR A 155 -17.69 20.27 -27.50
C TYR A 155 -16.70 20.23 -26.34
N LEU A 156 -15.47 20.70 -26.57
CA LEU A 156 -14.42 20.73 -25.54
C LEU A 156 -14.73 21.68 -24.37
N SER A 157 -15.41 22.80 -24.65
CA SER A 157 -15.63 23.86 -23.66
C SER A 157 -16.71 23.54 -22.62
N ASN A 158 -17.74 22.80 -22.99
CA ASN A 158 -18.91 22.54 -22.13
C ASN A 158 -19.31 21.05 -22.07
N GLY A 159 -18.68 20.18 -22.86
CA GLY A 159 -19.00 18.75 -22.93
C GLY A 159 -20.29 18.41 -23.64
N HIS A 160 -21.09 19.38 -24.08
CA HIS A 160 -22.36 19.10 -24.75
C HIS A 160 -22.13 18.30 -26.03
N GLN A 161 -23.00 17.33 -26.27
CA GLN A 161 -23.01 16.54 -27.48
C GLN A 161 -23.40 17.43 -28.67
N LYS A 162 -22.58 17.43 -29.71
CA LYS A 162 -22.88 18.08 -30.98
C LYS A 162 -23.76 17.18 -31.84
N TRP A 163 -23.32 15.94 -32.05
CA TRP A 163 -24.06 14.89 -32.74
C TRP A 163 -23.59 13.51 -32.25
N ILE A 164 -24.41 12.50 -32.52
CA ILE A 164 -24.10 11.08 -32.30
C ILE A 164 -24.63 10.30 -33.49
N GLU A 165 -23.82 9.37 -34.01
CA GLU A 165 -24.18 8.56 -35.16
C GLU A 165 -23.88 7.10 -34.91
N ASN A 166 -24.78 6.23 -35.41
CA ASN A 166 -24.61 4.80 -35.31
C ASN A 166 -23.62 4.31 -36.36
N LEU A 167 -22.76 3.37 -35.98
CA LEU A 167 -21.78 2.80 -36.88
C LEU A 167 -22.44 1.78 -37.81
N PRO A 168 -22.15 1.81 -39.13
CA PRO A 168 -22.70 0.83 -40.05
C PRO A 168 -22.12 -0.56 -39.76
N GLU A 169 -22.95 -1.60 -39.83
CA GLU A 169 -22.53 -3.00 -39.65
C GLU A 169 -21.83 -3.27 -38.29
N SER A 170 -22.22 -2.58 -37.22
CA SER A 170 -21.59 -2.69 -35.89
C SER A 170 -21.64 -4.08 -35.24
N GLU A 171 -22.45 -5.01 -35.77
CA GLU A 171 -22.47 -6.40 -35.30
C GLU A 171 -21.33 -7.24 -35.87
N THR A 172 -20.88 -6.94 -37.09
CA THR A 172 -19.84 -7.69 -37.81
C THR A 172 -18.49 -6.98 -37.79
N VAL A 173 -18.51 -5.65 -37.91
CA VAL A 173 -17.31 -4.81 -37.94
C VAL A 173 -16.97 -4.35 -36.52
N ASP A 174 -15.74 -4.63 -36.10
CA ASP A 174 -15.19 -4.12 -34.84
C ASP A 174 -14.46 -2.79 -35.09
N TYR A 175 -15.12 -1.67 -34.76
CA TYR A 175 -14.53 -0.33 -34.90
C TYR A 175 -13.60 -0.02 -33.74
N GLN A 176 -12.32 0.24 -34.04
CA GLN A 176 -11.26 0.28 -33.04
C GLN A 176 -10.59 1.65 -32.91
N SER A 177 -10.44 2.43 -33.98
CA SER A 177 -9.70 3.70 -33.92
C SER A 177 -10.39 4.85 -34.64
N VAL A 178 -10.15 6.07 -34.15
CA VAL A 178 -10.62 7.32 -34.74
C VAL A 178 -9.44 8.21 -35.07
N TYR A 179 -9.49 8.81 -36.25
CA TYR A 179 -8.46 9.70 -36.76
C TYR A 179 -9.09 10.99 -37.33
N SER A 180 -8.37 12.10 -37.19
CA SER A 180 -8.68 13.37 -37.83
C SER A 180 -7.39 14.08 -38.21
N GLY A 181 -7.25 14.46 -39.49
CA GLY A 181 -6.10 15.19 -40.02
C GLY A 181 -6.23 16.72 -39.97
N GLY A 182 -7.36 17.27 -39.51
CA GLY A 182 -7.64 18.71 -39.51
C GLY A 182 -8.46 19.20 -40.70
N ASN A 183 -8.84 18.30 -41.61
CA ASN A 183 -9.52 18.60 -42.88
C ASN A 183 -11.05 18.78 -42.73
N GLY A 184 -11.58 18.77 -41.50
CA GLY A 184 -13.03 18.82 -41.24
C GLY A 184 -13.74 17.48 -41.42
N GLU A 185 -12.99 16.39 -41.57
CA GLU A 185 -13.49 15.02 -41.68
C GLU A 185 -13.00 14.16 -40.50
N VAL A 186 -13.83 13.23 -40.06
CA VAL A 186 -13.51 12.27 -38.99
C VAL A 186 -13.51 10.86 -39.57
N TYR A 187 -12.37 10.19 -39.51
CA TYR A 187 -12.16 8.85 -40.01
C TYR A 187 -12.36 7.85 -38.88
N VAL A 188 -13.21 6.86 -39.10
CA VAL A 188 -13.43 5.74 -38.18
C VAL A 188 -12.97 4.47 -38.87
N LEU A 189 -12.05 3.76 -38.22
CA LEU A 189 -11.43 2.55 -38.75
C LEU A 189 -11.95 1.35 -37.97
N GLY A 190 -12.52 0.39 -38.69
CA GLY A 190 -12.97 -0.88 -38.13
C GLY A 190 -12.43 -2.07 -38.91
N ILE A 191 -12.48 -3.23 -38.28
CA ILE A 191 -11.95 -4.47 -38.84
C ILE A 191 -12.94 -5.60 -38.65
N VAL A 192 -13.07 -6.43 -39.68
CA VAL A 192 -13.56 -7.80 -39.54
C VAL A 192 -12.33 -8.71 -39.52
N PRO A 193 -12.00 -9.33 -38.38
CA PRO A 193 -10.76 -10.10 -38.23
C PRO A 193 -10.60 -11.12 -39.35
N HIS A 194 -9.42 -11.13 -39.97
CA HIS A 194 -9.08 -12.02 -41.09
C HIS A 194 -9.95 -11.87 -42.35
N SER A 195 -10.59 -10.71 -42.56
CA SER A 195 -11.39 -10.43 -43.76
C SER A 195 -11.02 -9.10 -44.40
N HIS A 196 -11.50 -7.99 -43.86
CA HIS A 196 -11.34 -6.65 -44.44
C HIS A 196 -11.36 -5.56 -43.37
N ILE A 197 -10.81 -4.40 -43.72
CA ILE A 197 -10.88 -3.16 -42.95
C ILE A 197 -12.06 -2.37 -43.50
N ALA A 198 -12.96 -1.91 -42.64
CA ALA A 198 -14.06 -1.02 -42.98
C ALA A 198 -13.72 0.40 -42.51
N ILE A 199 -13.82 1.37 -43.43
CA ILE A 199 -13.46 2.76 -43.19
C ILE A 199 -14.69 3.62 -43.44
N VAL A 200 -15.04 4.43 -42.45
CA VAL A 200 -16.20 5.33 -42.51
C VAL A 200 -15.73 6.75 -42.22
N VAL A 201 -16.07 7.67 -43.11
CA VAL A 201 -15.69 9.08 -43.03
C VAL A 201 -16.93 9.91 -42.72
N TYR A 202 -16.91 10.61 -41.59
CA TYR A 202 -17.99 11.46 -41.12
C TYR A 202 -17.66 12.94 -41.30
N SER A 203 -18.67 13.74 -41.65
CA SER A 203 -18.56 15.20 -41.64
C SER A 203 -18.50 15.75 -40.22
N LEU A 204 -17.55 16.64 -39.94
CA LEU A 204 -17.43 17.29 -38.63
C LEU A 204 -18.66 18.15 -38.30
N GLU A 205 -19.29 18.78 -39.30
CA GLU A 205 -20.40 19.72 -39.09
C GLU A 205 -21.69 19.00 -38.71
N ASP A 206 -22.14 18.08 -39.55
CA ASP A 206 -23.49 17.50 -39.46
C ASP A 206 -23.50 16.03 -39.02
N GLY A 207 -22.34 15.35 -39.00
CA GLY A 207 -22.26 13.92 -38.69
C GLY A 207 -22.69 13.01 -39.85
N GLU A 208 -22.96 13.54 -41.04
CA GLU A 208 -23.30 12.69 -42.19
C GLU A 208 -22.10 11.86 -42.67
N ILE A 209 -22.36 10.62 -43.10
CA ILE A 209 -21.36 9.75 -43.72
C ILE A 209 -21.04 10.27 -45.12
N ILE A 210 -19.83 10.79 -45.31
CA ILE A 210 -19.34 11.29 -46.59
C ILE A 210 -18.92 10.11 -47.48
N ARG A 211 -18.17 9.17 -46.91
CA ARG A 211 -17.59 8.01 -47.61
C ARG A 211 -17.60 6.78 -46.72
N GLN A 212 -17.89 5.63 -47.32
CA GLN A 212 -17.74 4.32 -46.70
C GLN A 212 -17.14 3.37 -47.73
N PHE A 213 -16.05 2.71 -47.37
CA PHE A 213 -15.40 1.72 -48.22
C PHE A 213 -14.71 0.64 -47.40
N SER A 214 -14.52 -0.53 -48.01
CA SER A 214 -13.88 -1.70 -47.39
C SER A 214 -12.66 -2.13 -48.19
N VAL A 215 -11.57 -2.45 -47.50
CA VAL A 215 -10.31 -2.89 -48.10
C VAL A 215 -9.96 -4.28 -47.59
N GLU A 216 -9.72 -5.23 -48.49
CA GLU A 216 -9.39 -6.61 -48.13
C GLU A 216 -8.07 -6.69 -47.34
N ALA A 217 -8.11 -7.34 -46.17
CA ALA A 217 -6.98 -7.46 -45.25
C ALA A 217 -7.05 -8.80 -44.48
N PRO A 218 -6.93 -9.96 -45.16
CA PRO A 218 -7.12 -11.27 -44.53
C PRO A 218 -6.05 -11.63 -43.49
N TRP A 219 -4.92 -10.93 -43.52
CA TRP A 219 -3.79 -11.11 -42.61
C TRP A 219 -3.96 -10.33 -41.30
N LEU A 220 -4.82 -9.30 -41.25
CA LEU A 220 -4.94 -8.40 -40.11
C LEU A 220 -6.00 -8.89 -39.11
N SER A 221 -5.69 -8.79 -37.82
CA SER A 221 -6.60 -9.17 -36.73
C SER A 221 -7.01 -8.00 -35.83
N ASN A 222 -6.12 -7.02 -35.60
CA ASN A 222 -6.36 -5.88 -34.71
C ASN A 222 -5.65 -4.63 -35.24
N ILE A 223 -6.37 -3.53 -35.43
CA ILE A 223 -5.83 -2.26 -35.95
C ILE A 223 -5.01 -1.53 -34.89
N GLN A 224 -5.49 -1.43 -33.64
CA GLN A 224 -4.78 -0.69 -32.57
C GLN A 224 -3.41 -1.25 -32.24
N ALA A 225 -3.24 -2.58 -32.34
CA ALA A 225 -1.99 -3.24 -31.99
C ALA A 225 -0.92 -3.15 -33.09
N SER A 226 -1.32 -3.17 -34.36
CA SER A 226 -0.38 -3.32 -35.49
C SER A 226 -0.38 -2.17 -36.49
N CYS A 227 -1.32 -1.23 -36.39
CA CYS A 227 -1.44 -0.14 -37.36
C CYS A 227 -1.31 1.24 -36.70
N ALA A 228 -0.78 2.19 -37.46
CA ALA A 228 -0.72 3.60 -37.09
C ALA A 228 -0.99 4.47 -38.32
N VAL A 229 -1.63 5.62 -38.11
CA VAL A 229 -1.79 6.64 -39.14
C VAL A 229 -0.56 7.56 -39.13
N ILE A 230 -0.01 7.79 -40.31
CA ILE A 230 1.29 8.46 -40.54
C ILE A 230 1.13 9.50 -41.64
N GLY A 231 1.80 10.65 -41.50
CA GLY A 231 1.77 11.72 -42.49
C GLY A 231 0.36 12.21 -42.81
N GLU A 232 0.13 12.54 -44.07
CA GLU A 232 -1.17 13.01 -44.61
C GLU A 232 -2.18 11.85 -44.76
N GLY A 233 -2.54 11.21 -43.64
CA GLY A 233 -3.63 10.22 -43.62
C GLY A 233 -3.27 8.83 -44.16
N MET A 234 -1.98 8.43 -44.15
CA MET A 234 -1.58 7.09 -44.57
C MET A 234 -1.67 6.09 -43.41
N LEU A 235 -2.60 5.13 -43.50
CA LEU A 235 -2.69 4.02 -42.58
C LEU A 235 -1.61 2.99 -42.92
N THR A 236 -0.66 2.81 -42.03
CA THR A 236 0.40 1.81 -42.16
C THR A 236 0.21 0.72 -41.12
N CYS A 237 0.35 -0.53 -41.54
CA CYS A 237 0.13 -1.70 -40.72
C CYS A 237 1.28 -2.69 -40.89
N ALA A 238 1.74 -3.31 -39.81
CA ALA A 238 2.78 -4.31 -39.85
C ALA A 238 2.24 -5.72 -39.63
N ASP A 239 2.63 -6.66 -40.48
CA ASP A 239 2.28 -8.07 -40.34
C ASP A 239 3.51 -8.93 -40.04
N SER A 240 3.39 -9.81 -39.04
CA SER A 240 4.41 -10.78 -38.68
C SER A 240 4.43 -12.00 -39.60
N ALA A 241 3.30 -12.40 -40.18
CA ALA A 241 3.22 -13.64 -40.97
C ALA A 241 3.84 -13.47 -42.36
N THR A 242 3.51 -12.37 -43.03
CA THR A 242 4.07 -12.02 -44.34
C THR A 242 5.36 -11.22 -44.27
N VAL A 243 5.76 -10.77 -43.07
CA VAL A 243 6.97 -9.95 -42.84
C VAL A 243 6.99 -8.75 -43.79
N SER A 244 5.86 -8.03 -43.83
CA SER A 244 5.66 -6.88 -44.72
C SER A 244 4.87 -5.77 -44.04
N LEU A 245 5.09 -4.55 -44.52
CA LEU A 245 4.30 -3.37 -44.17
C LEU A 245 3.24 -3.16 -45.25
N TYR A 246 2.00 -2.99 -44.84
CA TYR A 246 0.90 -2.61 -45.72
C TYR A 246 0.58 -1.15 -45.52
N MET A 247 0.43 -0.41 -46.61
CA MET A 247 0.08 1.01 -46.56
C MET A 247 -1.19 1.27 -47.37
N LEU A 248 -2.09 2.04 -46.77
CA LEU A 248 -3.33 2.49 -47.35
C LEU A 248 -3.44 4.01 -47.20
N ASP A 249 -3.58 4.70 -48.31
CA ASP A 249 -3.98 6.11 -48.29
C ASP A 249 -5.49 6.21 -48.03
N LEU A 250 -5.87 6.81 -46.89
CA LEU A 250 -7.27 6.97 -46.48
C LEU A 250 -8.03 7.97 -47.35
N GLU A 251 -7.35 8.85 -48.09
CA GLU A 251 -7.98 9.88 -48.91
C GLU A 251 -8.25 9.41 -50.35
N SER A 252 -7.31 8.68 -50.96
CA SER A 252 -7.33 8.43 -52.42
C SER A 252 -7.33 6.97 -52.87
N GLN A 253 -6.85 6.01 -52.05
CA GLN A 253 -6.62 4.63 -52.48
C GLN A 253 -7.64 3.64 -51.93
N THR A 254 -7.93 2.60 -52.72
CA THR A 254 -8.86 1.51 -52.37
C THR A 254 -8.19 0.15 -52.20
N GLU A 255 -6.89 0.03 -52.51
CA GLU A 255 -6.09 -1.18 -52.33
C GLU A 255 -4.88 -0.88 -51.44
N MET A 256 -4.45 -1.85 -50.64
CA MET A 256 -3.24 -1.71 -49.83
C MET A 256 -2.00 -2.05 -50.65
N SER A 257 -1.02 -1.16 -50.59
CA SER A 257 0.32 -1.41 -51.13
C SER A 257 1.14 -2.23 -50.14
N GLN A 258 1.71 -3.35 -50.60
CA GLN A 258 2.56 -4.21 -49.79
C GLN A 258 4.04 -3.89 -50.01
N ILE A 259 4.76 -3.61 -48.92
CA ILE A 259 6.21 -3.39 -48.92
C ILE A 259 6.87 -4.48 -48.06
N PRO A 260 7.64 -5.41 -48.64
CA PRO A 260 8.33 -6.44 -47.86
C PRO A 260 9.45 -5.80 -47.02
N LEU A 261 9.51 -6.13 -45.73
CA LEU A 261 10.55 -5.62 -44.81
C LEU A 261 11.97 -6.01 -45.27
N GLN A 262 12.10 -7.11 -46.00
CA GLN A 262 13.34 -7.57 -46.64
C GLN A 262 13.90 -6.55 -47.65
N SER A 263 13.04 -5.84 -48.38
CA SER A 263 13.47 -4.78 -49.31
C SER A 263 14.06 -3.56 -48.59
N LEU A 264 13.69 -3.36 -47.32
CA LEU A 264 14.24 -2.33 -46.44
C LEU A 264 15.48 -2.81 -45.67
N GLY A 265 15.91 -4.07 -45.89
CA GLY A 265 17.03 -4.70 -45.19
C GLY A 265 16.70 -5.05 -43.73
N LEU A 266 15.42 -5.25 -43.40
CA LEU A 266 14.95 -5.48 -42.04
C LEU A 266 14.59 -6.95 -41.81
N GLU A 267 15.10 -7.53 -40.73
CA GLU A 267 14.79 -8.89 -40.28
C GLU A 267 13.99 -8.84 -38.99
N VAL A 268 12.86 -9.56 -38.95
CA VAL A 268 12.00 -9.66 -37.77
C VAL A 268 12.48 -10.81 -36.90
N THR A 269 12.56 -10.56 -35.59
CA THR A 269 12.86 -11.64 -34.64
C THR A 269 11.72 -12.69 -34.66
N PRO A 270 12.05 -13.99 -34.75
CA PRO A 270 11.04 -15.03 -34.95
C PRO A 270 10.07 -15.08 -33.77
N GLY A 271 8.77 -14.98 -34.06
CA GLY A 271 7.71 -15.00 -33.05
C GLY A 271 7.39 -13.64 -32.40
N PHE A 272 8.05 -12.55 -32.83
CA PHE A 272 7.72 -11.19 -32.39
C PHE A 272 6.73 -10.52 -33.35
N GLN A 273 5.69 -9.88 -32.80
CA GLN A 273 4.75 -9.07 -33.59
C GLN A 273 5.28 -7.64 -33.70
N PRO A 274 5.55 -7.12 -34.91
CA PRO A 274 6.06 -5.76 -35.07
C PRO A 274 5.03 -4.72 -34.60
N VAL A 275 5.51 -3.65 -33.96
CA VAL A 275 4.67 -2.56 -33.43
C VAL A 275 5.07 -1.24 -34.06
N LEU A 276 4.07 -0.48 -34.51
CA LEU A 276 4.24 0.86 -35.08
C LEU A 276 3.89 1.92 -34.03
N ARG A 277 4.70 2.98 -33.93
CA ARG A 277 4.40 4.16 -33.12
C ARG A 277 4.56 5.43 -33.96
N SER A 278 3.47 6.15 -34.17
CA SER A 278 3.46 7.48 -34.79
C SER A 278 3.27 8.58 -33.74
N THR A 279 3.46 9.84 -34.15
CA THR A 279 3.28 11.00 -33.28
C THR A 279 2.45 12.08 -33.98
N GLN A 280 1.46 12.62 -33.27
CA GLN A 280 0.63 13.74 -33.73
C GLN A 280 0.69 14.86 -32.67
N PRO A 281 1.67 15.79 -32.78
CA PRO A 281 1.86 16.82 -31.76
C PRO A 281 0.68 17.79 -31.63
N ASN A 282 -0.02 18.06 -32.73
CA ASN A 282 -1.22 18.88 -32.76
C ASN A 282 -2.34 18.11 -33.44
N ALA A 283 -3.44 17.86 -32.73
CA ALA A 283 -4.60 17.13 -33.23
C ALA A 283 -5.34 17.85 -34.38
N ALA A 284 -5.06 19.13 -34.61
CA ALA A 284 -5.60 19.89 -35.73
C ALA A 284 -4.73 19.81 -37.01
N ARG A 285 -3.60 19.10 -36.97
CA ARG A 285 -2.68 18.88 -38.09
C ARG A 285 -2.50 17.38 -38.33
N PRO A 286 -2.08 16.96 -39.53
CA PRO A 286 -1.76 15.56 -39.78
C PRO A 286 -0.61 15.08 -38.86
N PRO A 287 -0.56 13.77 -38.54
CA PRO A 287 0.59 13.13 -37.92
C PRO A 287 1.87 13.39 -38.71
N LEU A 288 3.02 13.28 -38.03
CA LEU A 288 4.30 13.41 -38.72
C LEU A 288 4.55 12.23 -39.66
N SER A 289 5.38 12.47 -40.69
CA SER A 289 5.87 11.45 -41.63
C SER A 289 6.84 10.45 -40.97
N GLU A 290 7.45 10.84 -39.85
CA GLU A 290 8.39 10.00 -39.12
C GLU A 290 7.69 9.11 -38.09
N PHE A 291 8.14 7.86 -37.99
CA PHE A 291 7.56 6.87 -37.09
C PHE A 291 8.59 5.85 -36.63
N PHE A 292 8.29 5.17 -35.52
CA PHE A 292 9.07 4.04 -35.05
C PHE A 292 8.45 2.72 -35.49
N LEU A 293 9.30 1.80 -35.92
CA LEU A 293 8.97 0.39 -36.11
C LEU A 293 9.80 -0.45 -35.12
N GLN A 294 9.12 -1.19 -34.26
CA GLN A 294 9.73 -2.19 -33.39
C GLN A 294 9.70 -3.55 -34.08
N VAL A 295 10.87 -4.19 -34.22
CA VAL A 295 11.02 -5.46 -34.97
C VAL A 295 11.53 -6.61 -34.08
N GLY A 296 11.96 -6.27 -32.87
CA GLY A 296 12.27 -7.19 -31.79
C GLY A 296 12.20 -6.50 -30.44
N PRO A 297 12.40 -7.24 -29.34
CA PRO A 297 12.29 -6.69 -27.99
C PRO A 297 13.30 -5.56 -27.72
N GLU A 298 14.51 -5.64 -28.30
CA GLU A 298 15.56 -4.64 -28.13
C GLU A 298 15.97 -3.96 -29.45
N GLN A 299 15.15 -4.05 -30.50
CA GLN A 299 15.47 -3.45 -31.80
C GLN A 299 14.35 -2.55 -32.30
N HIS A 300 14.69 -1.27 -32.47
CA HIS A 300 13.79 -0.22 -32.92
C HIS A 300 14.39 0.52 -34.11
N LEU A 301 13.57 0.87 -35.09
CA LEU A 301 13.99 1.66 -36.24
C LEU A 301 13.19 2.95 -36.35
N LEU A 302 13.87 4.02 -36.70
CA LEU A 302 13.25 5.29 -37.08
C LEU A 302 13.16 5.35 -38.61
N LEU A 303 11.93 5.40 -39.10
CA LEU A 303 11.58 5.41 -40.51
C LEU A 303 10.89 6.74 -40.86
N GLN A 304 10.98 7.14 -42.12
CA GLN A 304 10.28 8.30 -42.67
C GLN A 304 9.49 7.89 -43.91
N LEU A 305 8.25 8.34 -44.00
CA LEU A 305 7.39 8.17 -45.16
C LEU A 305 7.47 9.42 -46.06
N ASN A 306 8.06 9.28 -47.24
CA ASN A 306 8.13 10.34 -48.26
C ASN A 306 7.43 9.87 -49.54
N ASP A 307 6.33 10.52 -49.94
CA ASP A 307 5.60 10.25 -51.20
C ASP A 307 5.33 8.76 -51.47
N GLY A 308 4.91 8.01 -50.43
CA GLY A 308 4.62 6.58 -50.53
C GLY A 308 5.83 5.65 -50.53
N GLN A 309 7.05 6.16 -50.27
CA GLN A 309 8.25 5.35 -50.04
C GLN A 309 8.71 5.46 -48.59
N ILE A 310 9.08 4.33 -48.00
CA ILE A 310 9.62 4.26 -46.65
C ILE A 310 11.14 4.31 -46.72
N VAL A 311 11.74 5.29 -46.04
CA VAL A 311 13.19 5.44 -45.92
C VAL A 311 13.63 5.16 -44.48
N THR A 312 14.61 4.27 -44.32
CA THR A 312 15.23 4.01 -43.02
C THR A 312 16.19 5.13 -42.66
N LEU A 313 15.83 5.95 -41.67
CA LEU A 313 16.71 7.02 -41.17
C LEU A 313 17.77 6.46 -40.23
N ARG A 314 17.37 5.56 -39.32
CA ARG A 314 18.29 4.99 -38.33
C ARG A 314 17.81 3.66 -37.76
N ASP A 315 18.74 2.73 -37.58
CA ASP A 315 18.55 1.48 -36.85
C ASP A 315 19.16 1.59 -35.45
N PHE A 316 18.39 1.22 -34.43
CA PHE A 316 18.79 1.20 -33.03
C PHE A 316 18.80 -0.24 -32.51
N ASN A 317 20.01 -0.81 -32.45
CA ASN A 317 20.26 -2.14 -31.93
C ASN A 317 21.54 -2.11 -31.06
N PRO A 318 21.45 -2.22 -29.71
CA PRO A 318 20.25 -2.42 -28.88
C PRO A 318 19.54 -1.12 -28.45
N ALA A 319 18.22 -1.14 -28.40
CA ALA A 319 17.34 -0.11 -27.83
C ALA A 319 16.15 -0.74 -27.09
N LEU A 320 16.04 -0.45 -25.79
CA LEU A 320 14.98 -0.96 -24.91
C LEU A 320 13.68 -0.20 -25.10
N LEU A 321 13.73 1.13 -25.02
CA LEU A 321 12.55 1.99 -25.06
C LEU A 321 12.78 3.20 -25.96
N VAL A 322 11.71 3.64 -26.62
CA VAL A 322 11.70 4.83 -27.49
C VAL A 322 10.49 5.70 -27.19
N SER A 323 10.65 7.02 -27.31
CA SER A 323 9.55 7.99 -27.16
C SER A 323 9.78 9.19 -28.08
N PHE A 324 8.70 9.70 -28.67
CA PHE A 324 8.70 11.02 -29.30
C PHE A 324 8.47 12.12 -28.26
N ALA A 325 9.00 13.30 -28.54
CA ALA A 325 8.63 14.53 -27.86
C ALA A 325 8.77 15.72 -28.81
N THR A 326 7.88 16.71 -28.68
CA THR A 326 7.88 17.90 -29.53
C THR A 326 7.99 19.15 -28.67
N THR A 327 8.83 20.10 -29.08
CA THR A 327 8.99 21.40 -28.41
C THR A 327 9.02 22.52 -29.45
N GLY A 328 7.94 23.31 -29.49
CA GLY A 328 7.75 24.26 -30.60
C GLY A 328 7.63 23.50 -31.91
N GLU A 329 8.51 23.81 -32.87
CA GLU A 329 8.55 23.13 -34.17
C GLU A 329 9.51 21.93 -34.22
N LYS A 330 10.39 21.78 -33.23
CA LYS A 330 11.39 20.70 -33.23
C LYS A 330 10.80 19.43 -32.63
N THR A 331 10.76 18.35 -33.41
CA THR A 331 10.43 17.01 -32.93
C THR A 331 11.70 16.18 -32.74
N ILE A 332 11.77 15.52 -31.58
CA ILE A 332 12.89 14.67 -31.18
C ILE A 332 12.41 13.25 -30.90
N ALA A 333 13.31 12.32 -31.19
CA ALA A 333 13.21 10.90 -30.89
C ALA A 333 14.17 10.59 -29.73
N ALA A 334 13.65 10.18 -28.58
CA ALA A 334 14.44 9.72 -27.45
C ALA A 334 14.58 8.21 -27.50
N VAL A 335 15.80 7.70 -27.35
CA VAL A 335 16.11 6.27 -27.38
C VAL A 335 16.93 5.90 -26.16
N MET A 336 16.43 4.93 -25.40
CA MET A 336 17.11 4.32 -24.26
C MET A 336 17.79 3.02 -24.69
N SER A 337 19.11 2.96 -24.58
CA SER A 337 19.91 1.78 -24.90
C SER A 337 20.59 1.20 -23.64
N PRO A 338 20.73 -0.12 -23.52
CA PRO A 338 21.48 -0.74 -22.43
C PRO A 338 22.98 -0.42 -22.59
N LYS A 339 23.64 -0.04 -21.50
CA LYS A 339 25.10 0.16 -21.47
C LYS A 339 25.77 -1.01 -20.75
N ASN A 340 25.38 -1.22 -19.50
CA ASN A 340 25.80 -2.33 -18.63
C ASN A 340 24.55 -2.90 -17.92
N THR A 341 24.72 -3.99 -17.18
CA THR A 341 23.65 -4.53 -16.31
C THR A 341 23.13 -3.53 -15.27
N THR A 342 23.92 -2.52 -14.91
CA THR A 342 23.59 -1.52 -13.88
C THR A 342 23.33 -0.13 -14.45
N ALA A 343 23.30 0.06 -15.78
CA ALA A 343 23.07 1.37 -16.36
C ALA A 343 22.53 1.33 -17.79
N CYS A 344 21.57 2.20 -18.08
CA CYS A 344 21.11 2.52 -19.42
C CYS A 344 21.60 3.91 -19.85
N SER A 345 21.84 4.10 -21.14
CA SER A 345 22.08 5.43 -21.72
C SER A 345 20.89 5.89 -22.53
N LEU A 346 20.46 7.13 -22.32
CA LEU A 346 19.41 7.76 -23.09
C LEU A 346 20.01 8.86 -23.96
N ASN A 347 19.70 8.83 -25.25
CA ASN A 347 20.18 9.77 -26.24
C ASN A 347 19.01 10.37 -27.02
N LEU A 348 19.15 11.62 -27.46
CA LEU A 348 18.19 12.25 -28.37
C LEU A 348 18.67 12.24 -29.81
N PHE A 349 17.71 12.06 -30.71
CA PHE A 349 17.87 12.13 -32.15
C PHE A 349 16.86 13.12 -32.71
N SER A 350 17.25 13.86 -33.74
CA SER A 350 16.29 14.63 -34.55
C SER A 350 15.39 13.64 -35.28
N ALA A 351 14.06 13.81 -35.18
CA ALA A 351 13.12 12.93 -35.86
C ALA A 351 13.29 13.03 -37.38
N GLU A 352 13.33 14.24 -37.92
CA GLU A 352 13.46 14.52 -39.37
C GLU A 352 14.74 13.95 -40.02
N THR A 353 15.87 13.98 -39.31
CA THR A 353 17.18 13.63 -39.91
C THR A 353 17.79 12.33 -39.38
N GLY A 354 17.25 11.77 -38.29
CA GLY A 354 17.87 10.67 -37.55
C GLY A 354 19.24 10.99 -36.92
N ARG A 355 19.70 12.25 -36.97
CA ARG A 355 21.01 12.64 -36.42
C ARG A 355 20.94 12.76 -34.91
N ARG A 356 21.97 12.23 -34.25
CA ARG A 356 22.12 12.31 -32.79
C ARG A 356 22.43 13.75 -32.39
N LEU A 357 21.72 14.27 -31.40
CA LEU A 357 22.02 15.57 -30.82
C LEU A 357 23.22 15.46 -29.87
N LEU A 358 24.19 16.36 -30.01
CA LEU A 358 25.38 16.38 -29.16
C LEU A 358 25.02 16.89 -27.75
N ASP A 359 25.79 16.47 -26.74
CA ASP A 359 25.60 16.84 -25.33
C ASP A 359 24.21 16.53 -24.73
N THR A 360 23.52 15.54 -25.32
CA THR A 360 22.22 15.05 -24.86
C THR A 360 22.26 13.68 -24.19
N THR A 361 23.43 13.09 -24.01
CA THR A 361 23.54 11.76 -23.39
C THR A 361 23.28 11.83 -21.89
N LEU A 362 22.33 11.02 -21.43
CA LEU A 362 21.99 10.85 -20.02
C LEU A 362 22.24 9.41 -19.61
N ILE A 363 22.82 9.20 -18.43
CA ILE A 363 23.04 7.86 -17.88
C ILE A 363 22.00 7.63 -16.79
N PHE A 364 21.15 6.62 -16.97
CA PHE A 364 20.19 6.15 -15.99
C PHE A 364 20.82 4.99 -15.20
N PRO A 365 21.04 5.14 -13.88
CA PRO A 365 21.48 4.03 -13.05
C PRO A 365 20.32 3.05 -12.85
N LEU A 366 20.57 1.76 -13.10
CA LEU A 366 19.66 0.68 -12.77
C LEU A 366 20.06 0.08 -11.42
N ASP A 367 19.08 -0.05 -10.53
CA ASP A 367 19.29 -0.76 -9.28
C ASP A 367 19.24 -2.27 -9.52
N PRO A 368 20.23 -3.05 -9.04
CA PRO A 368 20.25 -4.50 -9.23
C PRO A 368 19.12 -5.23 -8.48
N ASN A 369 18.51 -4.56 -7.50
CA ASN A 369 17.38 -5.06 -6.72
C ASN A 369 16.04 -4.44 -7.16
N GLY A 370 16.01 -3.74 -8.30
CA GLY A 370 14.83 -3.08 -8.87
C GLY A 370 14.41 -3.72 -10.19
N GLY A 371 13.22 -3.35 -10.68
CA GLY A 371 12.68 -3.84 -11.95
C GLY A 371 13.35 -3.20 -13.17
N LYS A 372 13.14 -3.79 -14.34
CA LYS A 372 13.62 -3.21 -15.61
C LYS A 372 12.75 -2.00 -16.02
N PRO A 373 13.26 -1.08 -16.86
CA PRO A 373 12.45 -0.01 -17.43
C PRO A 373 11.34 -0.57 -18.33
N GLU A 374 10.11 -0.14 -18.11
CA GLU A 374 8.91 -0.56 -18.86
C GLU A 374 8.40 0.58 -19.76
N GLU A 375 8.33 1.81 -19.24
CA GLU A 375 7.80 2.97 -19.98
C GLU A 375 8.69 4.21 -19.85
N LEU A 376 8.70 5.01 -20.91
CA LEU A 376 9.58 6.18 -21.06
C LEU A 376 8.78 7.42 -21.47
N TYR A 377 8.74 8.44 -20.61
CA TYR A 377 8.10 9.72 -20.91
C TYR A 377 9.13 10.85 -20.97
N VAL A 378 9.06 11.68 -22.01
CA VAL A 378 10.06 12.71 -22.28
C VAL A 378 9.42 14.10 -22.30
N GLN A 379 9.97 15.00 -21.50
CA GLN A 379 9.66 16.43 -21.54
C GLN A 379 10.78 17.16 -22.26
N ALA A 380 10.52 17.62 -23.48
CA ALA A 380 11.44 18.47 -24.24
C ALA A 380 11.21 19.96 -23.92
N PHE A 381 12.27 20.77 -23.94
CA PHE A 381 12.19 22.22 -23.82
C PHE A 381 13.35 22.90 -24.56
N LEU A 382 13.15 24.14 -25.02
CA LEU A 382 14.23 24.93 -25.62
C LEU A 382 15.10 25.57 -24.54
N LYS A 383 16.42 25.45 -24.68
CA LYS A 383 17.41 26.17 -23.88
C LYS A 383 17.55 27.60 -24.40
N LYS A 384 18.24 28.45 -23.64
CA LYS A 384 18.55 29.84 -24.04
C LYS A 384 19.40 29.91 -25.32
N ASP A 385 20.14 28.86 -25.61
CA ASP A 385 21.03 28.76 -26.77
C ASP A 385 20.33 28.09 -27.99
N ASP A 386 18.98 28.05 -28.01
CA ASP A 386 18.12 27.37 -28.99
C ASP A 386 18.34 25.85 -29.16
N SER A 387 19.26 25.27 -28.38
CA SER A 387 19.45 23.83 -28.25
C SER A 387 18.30 23.19 -27.46
N VAL A 388 18.01 21.93 -27.75
CA VAL A 388 16.93 21.20 -27.06
C VAL A 388 17.48 20.60 -25.77
N GLY A 389 16.89 20.99 -24.65
CA GLY A 389 17.01 20.30 -23.37
C GLY A 389 15.87 19.32 -23.19
N TYR A 390 16.08 18.32 -22.33
CA TYR A 390 15.01 17.41 -21.97
C TYR A 390 15.13 16.93 -20.52
N ARG A 391 14.01 16.43 -20.01
CA ARG A 391 13.89 15.68 -18.77
C ARG A 391 13.13 14.39 -19.07
N VAL A 392 13.37 13.38 -18.27
CA VAL A 392 12.81 12.05 -18.49
C VAL A 392 12.18 11.54 -17.23
N MET A 393 10.99 10.98 -17.37
CA MET A 393 10.36 10.13 -16.37
C MET A 393 10.44 8.69 -16.87
N VAL A 394 11.09 7.83 -16.09
CA VAL A 394 11.19 6.40 -16.37
C VAL A 394 10.32 5.66 -15.37
N GLN A 395 9.46 4.79 -15.89
CA GLN A 395 8.67 3.85 -15.09
C GLN A 395 9.28 2.46 -15.23
N THR A 396 9.47 1.79 -14.11
CA THR A 396 10.00 0.42 -14.05
C THR A 396 8.91 -0.60 -13.76
N GLU A 397 9.17 -1.87 -14.07
CA GLU A 397 8.27 -3.02 -13.83
C GLU A 397 7.83 -3.12 -12.36
N ASP A 398 8.68 -2.72 -11.42
CA ASP A 398 8.39 -2.72 -9.98
C ASP A 398 7.67 -1.45 -9.51
N HIS A 399 7.04 -0.73 -10.43
CA HIS A 399 6.24 0.48 -10.22
C HIS A 399 7.03 1.65 -9.61
N THR A 400 8.34 1.76 -9.87
CA THR A 400 9.08 2.97 -9.50
C THR A 400 9.00 4.01 -10.59
N LEU A 401 8.86 5.27 -10.19
CA LEU A 401 8.94 6.42 -11.07
C LEU A 401 10.19 7.20 -10.74
N THR A 402 11.13 7.27 -11.68
CA THR A 402 12.34 8.06 -11.51
C THR A 402 12.36 9.21 -12.50
N PHE A 403 12.53 10.42 -11.99
CA PHE A 403 12.60 11.63 -12.79
C PHE A 403 14.01 12.19 -12.84
N ILE A 404 14.53 12.41 -14.05
CA ILE A 404 15.94 12.72 -14.29
C ILE A 404 16.06 13.97 -15.14
N GLN A 405 17.00 14.83 -14.77
CA GLN A 405 17.34 16.04 -15.49
C GLN A 405 18.78 15.95 -16.05
N GLN A 406 19.00 16.47 -17.25
CA GLN A 406 20.36 16.68 -17.79
C GLN A 406 21.23 17.49 -16.83
N PRO A 407 22.50 17.09 -16.54
CA PRO A 407 23.33 16.10 -17.25
C PRO A 407 23.30 14.66 -16.66
N GLY A 408 22.20 14.25 -16.01
CA GLY A 408 22.08 12.92 -15.37
C GLY A 408 21.81 12.96 -13.87
N ARG A 409 21.32 14.09 -13.36
CA ARG A 409 20.90 14.22 -11.96
C ARG A 409 19.51 13.63 -11.79
N VAL A 410 19.39 12.61 -10.94
CA VAL A 410 18.08 12.15 -10.44
C VAL A 410 17.50 13.25 -9.57
N MET A 411 16.34 13.77 -9.97
CA MET A 411 15.65 14.83 -9.24
C MET A 411 14.86 14.26 -8.08
N TRP A 412 14.13 13.17 -8.35
CA TRP A 412 13.37 12.42 -7.36
C TRP A 412 13.10 11.01 -7.88
N THR A 413 12.89 10.10 -6.94
CA THR A 413 12.39 8.74 -7.19
C THR A 413 11.16 8.53 -6.30
N ARG A 414 10.07 8.07 -6.89
CA ARG A 414 8.83 7.73 -6.20
C ARG A 414 8.59 6.23 -6.30
N GLU A 415 8.26 5.64 -5.16
CA GLU A 415 8.03 4.20 -5.00
C GLU A 415 6.52 3.93 -4.99
N GLU A 416 5.90 3.87 -6.16
CA GLU A 416 4.43 3.74 -6.28
C GLU A 416 3.94 2.31 -6.00
N ALA A 417 4.83 1.33 -5.88
CA ALA A 417 4.50 -0.02 -5.40
C ALA A 417 3.85 0.00 -4.00
N LEU A 418 4.20 0.97 -3.14
CA LEU A 418 3.64 1.14 -1.80
C LEU A 418 2.16 1.57 -1.79
N SER A 419 1.60 1.92 -2.95
CA SER A 419 0.15 2.11 -3.10
C SER A 419 -0.65 0.83 -2.90
N ASP A 420 -0.02 -0.35 -3.09
CA ASP A 420 -0.67 -1.66 -3.00
C ASP A 420 0.00 -2.60 -1.99
N VAL A 421 0.07 -2.18 -0.71
CA VAL A 421 0.52 -3.05 0.40
C VAL A 421 -0.49 -4.16 0.67
N VAL A 422 -0.01 -5.41 0.73
CA VAL A 422 -0.83 -6.60 1.02
C VAL A 422 -0.69 -7.03 2.48
N THR A 423 0.55 -7.14 2.97
CA THR A 423 0.85 -7.51 4.36
C THR A 423 2.00 -6.68 4.90
N MET A 424 2.00 -6.45 6.22
CA MET A 424 3.11 -5.81 6.91
C MET A 424 3.35 -6.41 8.29
N GLU A 425 4.57 -6.30 8.78
CA GLU A 425 4.95 -6.64 10.16
C GLU A 425 5.89 -5.56 10.72
N MET A 426 5.83 -5.32 12.03
CA MET A 426 6.80 -4.48 12.73
C MET A 426 7.82 -5.34 13.47
N VAL A 427 9.09 -5.16 13.12
CA VAL A 427 10.23 -5.87 13.72
C VAL A 427 11.02 -4.90 14.59
N ASP A 428 11.38 -5.34 15.79
CA ASP A 428 12.23 -4.57 16.69
C ASP A 428 13.61 -4.29 16.05
N LEU A 429 14.17 -3.12 16.33
CA LEU A 429 15.52 -2.78 15.89
C LEU A 429 16.59 -3.60 16.61
N PRO A 430 17.82 -3.69 16.07
CA PRO A 430 18.91 -4.39 16.73
C PRO A 430 19.29 -3.73 18.06
N LEU A 431 19.81 -4.55 18.98
CA LEU A 431 20.27 -4.09 20.29
C LEU A 431 21.39 -3.07 20.17
N THR A 432 21.45 -2.14 21.12
CA THR A 432 22.61 -1.24 21.24
C THR A 432 23.85 -2.03 21.67
N GLY A 433 25.05 -1.53 21.35
CA GLY A 433 26.31 -2.17 21.76
C GLY A 433 26.37 -2.47 23.27
N THR A 434 25.85 -1.55 24.10
CA THR A 434 25.77 -1.75 25.56
C THR A 434 24.83 -2.89 25.96
N GLN A 435 23.69 -3.05 25.31
CA GLN A 435 22.75 -4.15 25.56
C GLN A 435 23.30 -5.49 25.08
N ALA A 436 24.00 -5.50 23.94
CA ALA A 436 24.66 -6.71 23.44
C ALA A 436 25.77 -7.19 24.38
N GLU A 437 26.54 -6.27 24.99
CA GLU A 437 27.52 -6.62 26.03
C GLU A 437 26.87 -7.22 27.28
N LEU A 438 25.71 -6.68 27.71
CA LEU A 438 24.93 -7.23 28.82
C LEU A 438 24.45 -8.66 28.51
N GLU A 439 23.91 -8.92 27.31
CA GLU A 439 23.55 -10.28 26.91
C GLU A 439 24.79 -11.20 26.88
N GLY A 440 25.94 -10.67 26.45
CA GLY A 440 27.23 -11.37 26.51
C GLY A 440 27.70 -11.70 27.93
N GLU A 441 27.41 -10.84 28.92
CA GLU A 441 27.72 -11.04 30.34
C GLU A 441 26.99 -12.28 30.89
N PHE A 442 25.68 -12.36 30.65
CA PHE A 442 24.79 -13.36 31.27
C PHE A 442 24.47 -14.59 30.38
N GLY A 443 24.57 -14.50 29.05
CA GLY A 443 24.08 -15.51 28.12
C GLY A 443 25.00 -16.70 27.88
N LYS A 444 26.32 -16.53 28.04
CA LYS A 444 27.26 -17.66 27.96
C LYS A 444 27.22 -18.41 29.28
N LYS A 445 26.54 -19.56 29.31
CA LYS A 445 26.78 -20.60 30.33
C LYS A 445 28.28 -20.89 30.29
N ALA A 446 29.03 -20.33 31.24
CA ALA A 446 30.39 -20.78 31.49
C ALA A 446 30.27 -22.29 31.71
N GLY A 447 31.00 -23.08 30.92
CA GLY A 447 30.86 -24.54 30.94
C GLY A 447 30.98 -25.05 32.37
N SER A 448 30.44 -26.23 32.69
CA SER A 448 30.37 -26.79 34.05
C SER A 448 31.73 -27.01 34.76
N LEU A 449 32.83 -26.50 34.21
CA LEU A 449 34.19 -26.45 34.72
C LEU A 449 34.63 -25.04 35.19
N ASP A 450 33.88 -23.99 34.87
CA ASP A 450 34.20 -22.60 35.23
C ASP A 450 33.45 -22.18 36.52
N GLY A 451 34.16 -22.16 37.64
CA GLY A 451 33.59 -21.83 38.95
C GLY A 451 33.08 -20.38 39.08
N LEU A 452 32.29 -20.12 40.14
CA LEU A 452 31.70 -18.79 40.46
C LEU A 452 32.67 -17.60 40.33
N PHE A 453 33.96 -17.82 40.57
CA PHE A 453 34.99 -16.79 40.45
C PHE A 453 35.17 -16.26 39.02
N SER A 454 35.06 -17.12 37.99
CA SER A 454 35.16 -16.67 36.59
C SER A 454 33.97 -15.78 36.20
N MET A 455 32.77 -16.08 36.70
CA MET A 455 31.58 -15.25 36.50
C MET A 455 31.75 -13.86 37.15
N VAL A 456 32.31 -13.82 38.38
CA VAL A 456 32.60 -12.55 39.06
C VAL A 456 33.65 -11.74 38.32
N LEU A 457 34.75 -12.35 37.87
CA LEU A 457 35.77 -11.64 37.07
C LEU A 457 35.20 -11.12 35.76
N LYS A 458 34.37 -11.92 35.09
CA LYS A 458 33.69 -11.51 33.84
C LYS A 458 32.79 -10.30 34.09
N ARG A 459 31.97 -10.33 35.14
CA ARG A 459 31.14 -9.19 35.54
C ARG A 459 31.96 -7.94 35.85
N LEU A 460 33.03 -8.07 36.65
CA LEU A 460 33.92 -6.94 36.97
C LEU A 460 34.58 -6.38 35.71
N SER A 461 35.01 -7.24 34.79
CA SER A 461 35.61 -6.80 33.52
C SER A 461 34.62 -6.03 32.64
N SER A 462 33.37 -6.51 32.52
CA SER A 462 32.31 -5.82 31.77
C SER A 462 31.94 -4.47 32.40
N GLN A 463 31.80 -4.42 33.73
CA GLN A 463 31.55 -3.16 34.45
C GLN A 463 32.70 -2.17 34.30
N LEU A 464 33.95 -2.64 34.27
CA LEU A 464 35.11 -1.78 34.03
C LEU A 464 35.10 -1.21 32.59
N ILE A 465 34.74 -2.02 31.59
CA ILE A 465 34.57 -1.58 30.20
C ILE A 465 33.47 -0.50 30.10
N LEU A 466 32.30 -0.74 30.70
CA LEU A 466 31.20 0.24 30.75
C LEU A 466 31.60 1.53 31.48
N LEU A 467 32.38 1.43 32.56
CA LEU A 467 32.90 2.60 33.28
C LEU A 467 33.88 3.39 32.40
N GLN A 468 34.81 2.73 31.71
CA GLN A 468 35.74 3.37 30.76
C GLN A 468 34.97 4.06 29.63
N ALA A 469 33.93 3.42 29.08
CA ALA A 469 33.05 4.01 28.07
C ALA A 469 32.28 5.23 28.62
N SER A 470 31.77 5.15 29.85
CA SER A 470 31.05 6.27 30.48
C SER A 470 31.96 7.47 30.73
N ILE A 471 33.19 7.22 31.21
CA ILE A 471 34.20 8.26 31.39
C ILE A 471 34.57 8.90 30.05
N SER A 472 34.83 8.10 29.01
CA SER A 472 35.17 8.63 27.69
C SER A 472 34.03 9.46 27.08
N HIS A 473 32.78 9.04 27.28
CA HIS A 473 31.60 9.80 26.86
C HIS A 473 31.46 11.13 27.63
N LEU A 474 31.65 11.13 28.95
CA LEU A 474 31.69 12.35 29.77
C LEU A 474 32.78 13.31 29.28
N TRP A 475 34.00 12.82 29.05
CA TRP A 475 35.08 13.62 28.47
C TRP A 475 34.69 14.20 27.11
N LYS A 476 34.08 13.40 26.23
CA LYS A 476 33.60 13.85 24.91
C LYS A 476 32.53 14.95 25.04
N LEU A 477 31.56 14.79 25.95
CA LEU A 477 30.54 15.82 26.23
C LEU A 477 31.16 17.13 26.72
N PHE A 478 32.15 17.07 27.62
CA PHE A 478 32.88 18.26 28.08
C PHE A 478 33.69 18.94 26.95
N TYR A 479 34.26 18.15 26.03
CA TYR A 479 34.97 18.66 24.85
C TYR A 479 34.02 19.28 23.82
N ASP A 480 32.89 18.65 23.52
CA ASP A 480 31.91 19.14 22.55
C ASP A 480 31.11 20.34 23.08
N ALA A 481 30.89 20.45 24.40
CA ALA A 481 30.33 21.65 25.03
C ALA A 481 31.21 22.91 24.85
N ARG A 482 32.50 22.74 24.52
CA ARG A 482 33.42 23.85 24.19
C ARG A 482 33.42 24.24 22.71
N LYS A 483 32.76 23.48 21.82
CA LYS A 483 32.62 23.84 20.40
C LYS A 483 31.34 24.68 20.20
N PRO A 484 31.36 25.71 19.33
CA PRO A 484 30.13 26.38 18.93
C PRO A 484 29.22 25.39 18.19
N ARG A 485 27.92 25.37 18.56
CA ARG A 485 26.89 24.49 17.98
C ARG A 485 26.83 24.65 16.45
N SER A 486 27.50 23.78 15.70
CA SER A 486 27.14 23.50 14.31
C SER A 486 26.07 22.41 14.31
N GLN A 487 25.02 22.61 13.52
CA GLN A 487 23.93 21.65 13.32
C GLN A 487 24.47 20.39 12.64
N VAL A 488 24.89 19.40 13.43
CA VAL A 488 25.12 18.05 12.91
C VAL A 488 23.75 17.40 12.73
N LYS A 489 23.24 17.37 11.49
CA LYS A 489 22.18 16.44 11.13
C LYS A 489 22.78 15.05 11.17
N ASN A 490 22.37 14.23 12.14
CA ASN A 490 22.70 12.81 12.13
C ASN A 490 21.91 12.19 10.98
N GLU A 491 22.58 11.90 9.87
CA GLU A 491 22.01 11.07 8.81
C GLU A 491 21.73 9.68 9.36
N VAL A 492 20.52 9.19 9.16
CA VAL A 492 20.10 7.85 9.57
C VAL A 492 20.74 6.86 8.60
N THR A 493 21.84 6.24 9.01
CA THR A 493 22.49 5.16 8.26
C THR A 493 22.06 3.81 8.81
N ILE A 494 22.00 2.80 7.92
CA ILE A 494 21.63 1.41 8.24
C ILE A 494 22.45 0.85 9.42
N GLU A 495 23.72 1.27 9.52
CA GLU A 495 24.67 0.81 10.54
C GLU A 495 24.46 1.47 11.92
N ASN A 496 23.78 2.62 11.98
CA ASN A 496 23.53 3.35 13.22
C ASN A 496 22.11 3.14 13.77
N LEU A 497 21.25 2.39 13.07
CA LEU A 497 19.92 2.06 13.58
C LEU A 497 20.05 1.07 14.74
N SER A 498 19.61 1.49 15.92
CA SER A 498 19.52 0.65 17.11
C SER A 498 18.25 0.96 17.87
N ARG A 499 17.80 -0.02 18.66
CA ARG A 499 16.58 0.08 19.47
C ARG A 499 16.69 1.20 20.51
N ASP A 500 15.63 2.00 20.61
CA ASP A 500 15.45 2.98 21.68
C ASP A 500 15.00 2.30 22.98
N GLU A 501 15.16 2.99 24.12
CA GLU A 501 14.85 2.45 25.45
C GLU A 501 13.39 1.96 25.55
N PHE A 502 12.46 2.71 24.97
CA PHE A 502 11.02 2.40 24.99
C PHE A 502 10.54 1.58 23.80
N ASN A 503 11.44 1.19 22.89
CA ASN A 503 11.11 0.43 21.67
C ASN A 503 9.96 1.05 20.86
N LEU A 504 9.95 2.38 20.76
CA LEU A 504 8.96 3.13 19.98
C LEU A 504 9.37 3.21 18.50
N GLN A 505 10.65 3.00 18.21
CA GLN A 505 11.17 2.93 16.85
C GLN A 505 11.37 1.47 16.44
N LYS A 506 10.59 1.04 15.45
CA LYS A 506 10.64 -0.29 14.84
C LYS A 506 10.90 -0.22 13.34
N MET A 507 11.40 -1.32 12.79
CA MET A 507 11.49 -1.55 11.35
C MET A 507 10.14 -2.07 10.85
N MET A 508 9.50 -1.35 9.93
CA MET A 508 8.30 -1.82 9.26
C MET A 508 8.70 -2.58 8.01
N VAL A 509 8.34 -3.86 7.94
CA VAL A 509 8.56 -4.70 6.77
C VAL A 509 7.25 -4.78 6.01
N MET A 510 7.18 -4.13 4.85
CA MET A 510 5.99 -4.08 4.00
C MET A 510 6.20 -4.92 2.74
N VAL A 511 5.17 -5.67 2.35
CA VAL A 511 5.15 -6.49 1.13
C VAL A 511 4.03 -5.99 0.23
N THR A 512 4.38 -5.66 -1.02
CA THR A 512 3.45 -5.14 -2.02
C THR A 512 2.94 -6.23 -2.96
N ALA A 513 1.81 -5.99 -3.61
CA ALA A 513 1.24 -6.93 -4.58
C ALA A 513 2.15 -7.16 -5.80
N SER A 514 2.91 -6.13 -6.20
CA SER A 514 3.93 -6.21 -7.26
C SER A 514 5.14 -7.09 -6.90
N GLY A 515 5.21 -7.62 -5.67
CA GLY A 515 6.32 -8.49 -5.27
C GLY A 515 7.55 -7.77 -4.73
N LYS A 516 7.41 -6.49 -4.36
CA LYS A 516 8.48 -5.69 -3.78
C LYS A 516 8.37 -5.65 -2.25
N LEU A 517 9.51 -5.80 -1.59
CA LEU A 517 9.64 -5.70 -0.14
C LEU A 517 10.35 -4.40 0.23
N PHE A 518 9.86 -3.75 1.27
CA PHE A 518 10.43 -2.53 1.82
C PHE A 518 10.70 -2.69 3.32
N GLY A 519 11.87 -2.21 3.75
CA GLY A 519 12.15 -1.91 5.14
C GLY A 519 12.06 -0.42 5.37
N ILE A 520 11.06 0.03 6.12
CA ILE A 520 10.79 1.45 6.38
C ILE A 520 10.99 1.72 7.87
N ASP A 521 11.71 2.79 8.19
CA ASP A 521 11.83 3.25 9.57
C ASP A 521 10.48 3.84 10.03
N SER A 522 9.91 3.27 11.09
CA SER A 522 8.62 3.74 11.63
C SER A 522 8.64 5.18 12.13
N LYS A 523 9.80 5.73 12.53
CA LYS A 523 9.88 7.09 13.09
C LYS A 523 9.83 8.18 12.02
N THR A 524 10.51 7.98 10.91
CA THR A 524 10.70 8.99 9.86
C THR A 524 9.93 8.67 8.57
N GLY A 525 9.54 7.41 8.38
CA GLY A 525 8.99 6.91 7.12
C GLY A 525 10.05 6.72 6.02
N THR A 526 11.35 6.84 6.31
CA THR A 526 12.37 6.67 5.27
C THR A 526 12.54 5.20 4.90
N ILE A 527 12.60 4.91 3.61
CA ILE A 527 12.92 3.57 3.08
C ILE A 527 14.41 3.30 3.33
N VAL A 528 14.70 2.32 4.17
CA VAL A 528 16.04 1.90 4.58
C VAL A 528 16.62 0.90 3.59
N TRP A 529 15.79 -0.03 3.13
CA TRP A 529 16.16 -1.02 2.10
C TRP A 529 14.94 -1.41 1.27
N ARG A 530 15.20 -1.89 0.05
CA ARG A 530 14.21 -2.40 -0.89
C ARG A 530 14.74 -3.68 -1.55
N HIS A 531 13.84 -4.62 -1.81
CA HIS A 531 14.16 -5.86 -2.50
C HIS A 531 13.00 -6.29 -3.38
N TYR A 532 13.24 -6.40 -4.68
CA TYR A 532 12.29 -6.91 -5.65
C TYR A 532 12.45 -8.42 -5.84
N LEU A 533 11.33 -9.14 -5.93
CA LEU A 533 11.30 -10.56 -6.20
C LEU A 533 10.76 -10.79 -7.62
N ASP A 534 11.57 -11.38 -8.48
CA ASP A 534 11.20 -11.67 -9.87
C ASP A 534 10.17 -12.81 -9.96
N ASN A 535 9.38 -12.81 -11.04
CA ASN A 535 8.45 -13.88 -11.42
C ASN A 535 7.35 -14.18 -10.39
N ILE A 536 6.77 -13.15 -9.79
CA ILE A 536 5.60 -13.29 -8.92
C ILE A 536 4.32 -13.33 -9.76
N PRO A 537 3.42 -14.29 -9.53
CA PRO A 537 2.14 -14.34 -10.24
C PRO A 537 1.25 -13.16 -9.82
N ALA A 538 0.50 -12.60 -10.76
CA ALA A 538 -0.34 -11.43 -10.54
C ALA A 538 -1.38 -11.63 -9.40
N ASN A 539 -1.89 -12.85 -9.23
CA ASN A 539 -2.86 -13.21 -8.20
C ASN A 539 -2.24 -13.89 -6.97
N ALA A 540 -0.97 -13.61 -6.63
CA ALA A 540 -0.32 -14.19 -5.46
C ALA A 540 -1.01 -13.81 -4.13
N ALA A 541 -1.04 -14.76 -3.19
CA ALA A 541 -1.37 -14.55 -1.79
C ALA A 541 -0.08 -14.55 -0.96
N PHE A 542 0.12 -13.49 -0.19
CA PHE A 542 1.30 -13.30 0.66
C PHE A 542 0.97 -13.53 2.13
N LYS A 543 1.87 -14.19 2.84
CA LYS A 543 1.83 -14.27 4.31
C LYS A 543 3.23 -14.05 4.86
N LEU A 544 3.40 -12.96 5.61
CA LEU A 544 4.65 -12.61 6.26
C LEU A 544 4.67 -13.17 7.69
N MET A 545 5.79 -13.78 8.07
CA MET A 545 5.98 -14.43 9.36
C MET A 545 7.33 -14.07 9.97
N VAL A 546 7.31 -13.54 11.19
CA VAL A 546 8.53 -13.26 11.98
C VAL A 546 8.96 -14.53 12.72
N GLN A 547 10.02 -15.20 12.25
CA GLN A 547 10.53 -16.43 12.88
C GLN A 547 11.46 -16.13 14.06
N ARG A 548 12.35 -15.16 13.91
CA ARG A 548 13.32 -14.75 14.94
C ARG A 548 13.46 -13.24 14.98
N THR A 549 13.34 -12.67 16.18
CA THR A 549 13.51 -11.23 16.45
C THR A 549 14.98 -10.88 16.67
N THR A 550 15.27 -9.61 16.94
CA THR A 550 16.62 -9.09 17.24
C THR A 550 17.08 -9.33 18.68
N ALA A 551 16.25 -9.96 19.52
CA ALA A 551 16.49 -10.08 20.96
C ALA A 551 17.60 -11.07 21.34
N HIS A 552 18.03 -11.94 20.42
CA HIS A 552 18.98 -13.02 20.69
C HIS A 552 20.33 -12.75 20.01
N PHE A 553 21.22 -12.00 20.65
CA PHE A 553 22.58 -11.81 20.17
C PHE A 553 23.42 -13.06 20.47
N PRO A 554 24.12 -13.68 19.49
CA PRO A 554 24.60 -13.12 18.22
C PRO A 554 23.81 -13.52 16.97
N HIS A 555 22.63 -14.16 17.10
CA HIS A 555 21.90 -14.69 15.95
C HIS A 555 21.17 -13.57 15.17
N PRO A 556 21.27 -13.54 13.83
CA PRO A 556 20.61 -12.50 13.05
C PRO A 556 19.09 -12.68 13.02
N PRO A 557 18.29 -11.59 12.98
CA PRO A 557 16.84 -11.70 12.85
C PRO A 557 16.45 -12.33 11.51
N GLN A 558 15.32 -13.04 11.49
CA GLN A 558 14.87 -13.81 10.34
C GLN A 558 13.35 -13.70 10.16
N CYS A 559 12.94 -13.29 8.96
CA CYS A 559 11.55 -13.31 8.51
C CYS A 559 11.39 -14.29 7.34
N THR A 560 10.19 -14.86 7.22
CA THR A 560 9.82 -15.76 6.15
C THR A 560 8.56 -15.24 5.48
N LEU A 561 8.63 -15.04 4.17
CA LEU A 561 7.50 -14.70 3.32
C LEU A 561 7.05 -15.96 2.58
N LEU A 562 5.80 -16.36 2.79
CA LEU A 562 5.15 -17.40 2.01
C LEU A 562 4.39 -16.73 0.86
N ILE A 563 4.73 -17.09 -0.37
CA ILE A 563 4.09 -16.60 -1.60
C ILE A 563 3.37 -17.78 -2.20
N LYS A 564 2.03 -17.73 -2.22
CA LYS A 564 1.17 -18.77 -2.81
C LYS A 564 0.54 -18.24 -4.08
N ASP A 565 0.69 -18.95 -5.17
CA ASP A 565 -0.09 -18.70 -6.38
C ASP A 565 -1.53 -19.18 -6.16
N LYS A 566 -2.52 -18.34 -6.45
CA LYS A 566 -3.94 -18.70 -6.31
C LYS A 566 -4.41 -19.65 -7.41
N ASP A 567 -3.81 -19.56 -8.60
CA ASP A 567 -4.27 -20.31 -9.77
C ASP A 567 -3.70 -21.74 -9.75
N THR A 568 -2.40 -21.88 -9.53
CA THR A 568 -1.75 -23.21 -9.44
C THR A 568 -1.78 -23.80 -8.03
N GLY A 569 -1.99 -22.99 -7.00
CA GLY A 569 -1.92 -23.41 -5.59
C GLY A 569 -0.51 -23.64 -5.06
N LEU A 570 0.52 -23.60 -5.93
CA LEU A 570 1.92 -23.78 -5.55
C LEU A 570 2.40 -22.62 -4.69
N ALA A 571 3.31 -22.92 -3.77
CA ALA A 571 3.87 -21.92 -2.88
C ALA A 571 5.39 -21.89 -2.95
N THR A 572 5.97 -20.74 -2.65
CA THR A 572 7.40 -20.55 -2.47
C THR A 572 7.67 -19.85 -1.14
N LEU A 573 8.79 -20.21 -0.50
CA LEU A 573 9.25 -19.57 0.73
C LEU A 573 10.44 -18.66 0.41
N HIS A 574 10.34 -17.41 0.83
CA HIS A 574 11.45 -16.46 0.78
C HIS A 574 11.89 -16.09 2.18
N VAL A 575 13.12 -16.44 2.55
CA VAL A 575 13.69 -16.22 3.89
C VAL A 575 14.74 -15.14 3.83
N PHE A 576 14.58 -14.09 4.64
CA PHE A 576 15.43 -12.91 4.59
C PHE A 576 15.61 -12.27 5.96
N ASN A 577 16.64 -11.42 6.07
CA ASN A 577 16.87 -10.58 7.23
C ASN A 577 16.03 -9.29 7.11
N PRO A 578 15.09 -9.03 8.04
CA PRO A 578 14.18 -7.88 7.97
C PRO A 578 14.85 -6.52 8.21
N ILE A 579 16.07 -6.48 8.77
CA ILE A 579 16.77 -5.22 9.06
C ILE A 579 17.56 -4.74 7.85
N PHE A 580 18.13 -5.67 7.06
CA PHE A 580 18.99 -5.35 5.92
C PHE A 580 18.39 -5.69 4.55
N GLY A 581 17.29 -6.45 4.51
CA GLY A 581 16.67 -6.90 3.27
C GLY A 581 17.43 -7.99 2.51
N LYS A 582 18.54 -8.50 3.06
CA LYS A 582 19.35 -9.54 2.43
C LYS A 582 18.73 -10.92 2.64
N LYS A 583 18.74 -11.74 1.59
CA LYS A 583 18.36 -13.15 1.67
C LYS A 583 19.23 -13.88 2.69
N SER A 584 18.61 -14.69 3.53
CA SER A 584 19.32 -15.47 4.55
C SER A 584 20.11 -16.61 3.90
N HIS A 585 21.20 -17.05 4.55
CA HIS A 585 22.00 -18.19 4.10
C HIS A 585 21.26 -19.53 4.19
N VAL A 586 20.17 -19.60 4.95
CA VAL A 586 19.36 -20.80 5.11
C VAL A 586 18.51 -20.99 3.86
N THR A 587 18.71 -22.11 3.17
CA THR A 587 17.90 -22.51 2.02
C THR A 587 16.56 -23.07 2.50
N PRO A 588 15.41 -22.49 2.12
CA PRO A 588 14.11 -23.06 2.45
C PRO A 588 13.86 -24.37 1.69
N PRO A 589 12.98 -25.24 2.21
CA PRO A 589 12.59 -26.47 1.52
C PRO A 589 11.84 -26.15 0.21
N ALA A 590 12.10 -26.92 -0.83
CA ALA A 590 11.30 -26.90 -2.05
C ALA A 590 9.92 -27.53 -1.75
N MET A 591 8.85 -26.88 -2.18
CA MET A 591 7.48 -27.33 -1.96
C MET A 591 6.89 -27.74 -3.31
N PRO A 592 6.94 -29.03 -3.68
CA PRO A 592 6.42 -29.50 -4.96
C PRO A 592 4.89 -29.61 -4.98
N GLN A 593 4.26 -29.62 -3.81
CA GLN A 593 2.81 -29.73 -3.67
C GLN A 593 2.18 -28.38 -3.27
N PRO A 594 0.92 -28.14 -3.64
CA PRO A 594 0.16 -26.99 -3.18
C PRO A 594 0.06 -26.94 -1.65
N ILE A 595 0.23 -25.75 -1.07
CA ILE A 595 0.13 -25.55 0.39
C ILE A 595 -1.28 -25.04 0.72
N LEU A 596 -1.94 -25.74 1.65
CA LEU A 596 -3.28 -25.38 2.12
C LEU A 596 -3.22 -24.33 3.24
N GLN A 597 -2.37 -24.53 4.24
CA GLN A 597 -2.28 -23.66 5.42
C GLN A 597 -0.87 -23.62 5.98
N SER A 598 -0.58 -22.54 6.72
CA SER A 598 0.64 -22.37 7.50
C SER A 598 0.35 -21.94 8.93
N LEU A 599 1.08 -22.51 9.89
CA LEU A 599 0.99 -22.20 11.33
C LEU A 599 2.39 -21.93 11.89
N MET A 600 2.53 -20.82 12.61
CA MET A 600 3.75 -20.55 13.37
C MET A 600 3.56 -21.04 14.79
N LEU A 601 4.45 -21.94 15.23
CA LEU A 601 4.49 -22.42 16.60
C LEU A 601 5.36 -21.52 17.48
N PRO A 602 5.05 -21.42 18.78
CA PRO A 602 5.92 -20.75 19.75
C PRO A 602 7.17 -21.58 20.10
N VAL A 603 7.22 -22.86 19.69
CA VAL A 603 8.36 -23.75 19.89
C VAL A 603 9.56 -23.23 19.09
N MET A 604 10.72 -23.21 19.74
CA MET A 604 11.96 -22.66 19.18
C MET A 604 13.02 -23.75 19.01
N ASP A 605 13.80 -23.63 17.94
CA ASP A 605 15.01 -24.43 17.77
C ASP A 605 16.16 -23.92 18.67
N GLN A 606 17.31 -24.62 18.64
CA GLN A 606 18.56 -24.25 19.31
C GLN A 606 19.03 -22.83 18.94
N ASP A 607 18.74 -22.40 17.72
CA ASP A 607 19.04 -21.06 17.21
C ASP A 607 17.93 -20.03 17.49
N TYR A 608 16.98 -20.33 18.38
CA TYR A 608 15.85 -19.46 18.74
C TYR A 608 14.93 -19.07 17.56
N ALA A 609 14.89 -19.89 16.52
CA ALA A 609 13.96 -19.73 15.41
C ALA A 609 12.65 -20.45 15.70
N LYS A 610 11.52 -19.73 15.62
CA LYS A 610 10.18 -20.32 15.74
C LYS A 610 9.90 -21.29 14.59
N VAL A 611 9.30 -22.43 14.91
CA VAL A 611 8.98 -23.48 13.94
C VAL A 611 7.73 -23.10 13.14
N LEU A 612 7.84 -23.11 11.81
CA LEU A 612 6.76 -22.94 10.86
C LEU A 612 6.31 -24.33 10.36
N LEU A 613 5.03 -24.64 10.52
CA LEU A 613 4.41 -25.83 9.97
C LEU A 613 3.59 -25.47 8.73
N LEU A 614 3.77 -26.25 7.66
CA LEU A 614 3.12 -26.07 6.37
C LEU A 614 2.39 -27.36 6.02
N VAL A 615 1.09 -27.25 5.76
CA VAL A 615 0.22 -28.38 5.43
C VAL A 615 0.03 -28.42 3.92
N ASP A 616 0.38 -29.54 3.30
CA ASP A 616 0.18 -29.78 1.87
C ASP A 616 -1.23 -30.29 1.53
N ASP A 617 -1.51 -30.47 0.24
CA ASP A 617 -2.77 -31.00 -0.28
C ASP A 617 -3.02 -32.48 0.05
N GLN A 618 -1.95 -33.24 0.32
CA GLN A 618 -1.96 -34.62 0.80
C GLN A 618 -2.13 -34.71 2.32
N TYR A 619 -2.32 -33.57 3.00
CA TYR A 619 -2.44 -33.44 4.44
C TYR A 619 -1.21 -33.95 5.22
N LYS A 620 -0.02 -33.90 4.61
CA LYS A 620 1.27 -34.07 5.28
C LYS A 620 1.79 -32.71 5.72
N VAL A 621 2.52 -32.72 6.83
CA VAL A 621 3.09 -31.50 7.41
C VAL A 621 4.58 -31.46 7.17
N SER A 622 5.04 -30.35 6.59
CA SER A 622 6.46 -30.01 6.54
C SER A 622 6.79 -28.96 7.59
N ALA A 623 7.89 -29.17 8.30
CA ALA A 623 8.39 -28.26 9.32
C ALA A 623 9.58 -27.44 8.80
N PHE A 624 9.62 -26.16 9.12
CA PHE A 624 10.73 -25.28 8.78
C PHE A 624 11.08 -24.38 9.99
N PRO A 625 12.30 -24.47 10.56
CA PRO A 625 13.41 -25.36 10.20
C PRO A 625 13.17 -26.84 10.54
N SER A 626 13.72 -27.77 9.75
CA SER A 626 13.59 -29.22 9.94
C SER A 626 14.84 -29.84 10.59
N THR A 627 15.30 -29.29 11.71
CA THR A 627 16.45 -29.84 12.45
C THR A 627 16.04 -31.07 13.27
N LYS A 628 17.00 -31.93 13.62
CA LYS A 628 16.72 -33.15 14.42
C LYS A 628 16.08 -32.82 15.77
N ASN A 629 16.50 -31.72 16.39
CA ASN A 629 15.95 -31.23 17.65
C ASN A 629 14.48 -30.84 17.51
N VAL A 630 14.14 -30.05 16.49
CA VAL A 630 12.75 -29.68 16.19
C VAL A 630 11.88 -30.90 15.92
N LEU A 631 12.39 -31.88 15.16
CA LEU A 631 11.61 -33.11 14.88
C LEU A 631 11.35 -33.93 16.15
N GLN A 632 12.31 -34.03 17.07
CA GLN A 632 12.11 -34.68 18.37
C GLN A 632 11.09 -33.93 19.24
N GLN A 633 11.20 -32.60 19.32
CA GLN A 633 10.22 -31.77 20.04
C GLN A 633 8.81 -31.88 19.45
N LEU A 634 8.70 -31.91 18.12
CA LEU A 634 7.42 -32.11 17.44
C LEU A 634 6.85 -33.50 17.73
N GLN A 635 7.66 -34.55 17.80
CA GLN A 635 7.20 -35.89 18.17
C GLN A 635 6.63 -35.93 19.60
N GLU A 636 7.23 -35.21 20.54
CA GLU A 636 6.74 -35.10 21.92
C GLU A 636 5.43 -34.31 22.01
N ILE A 637 5.30 -33.23 21.22
CA ILE A 637 4.20 -32.24 21.33
C ILE A 637 3.07 -32.51 20.31
N ALA A 638 3.27 -33.40 19.33
CA ALA A 638 2.39 -33.61 18.17
C ALA A 638 0.90 -33.70 18.53
N SER A 639 0.58 -34.51 19.55
CA SER A 639 -0.80 -34.75 19.99
C SER A 639 -1.57 -33.49 20.47
N THR A 640 -0.85 -32.40 20.75
CA THR A 640 -1.42 -31.11 21.20
C THR A 640 -1.54 -30.08 20.09
N ILE A 641 -1.02 -30.37 18.89
CA ILE A 641 -1.03 -29.47 17.75
C ILE A 641 -2.24 -29.80 16.88
N PHE A 642 -3.10 -28.81 16.70
CA PHE A 642 -4.31 -28.88 15.88
C PHE A 642 -4.25 -27.83 14.77
N PHE A 643 -4.81 -28.18 13.62
CA PHE A 643 -4.96 -27.28 12.47
C PHE A 643 -6.42 -27.28 12.03
N TYR A 644 -6.85 -26.20 11.41
CA TYR A 644 -8.18 -26.09 10.84
C TYR A 644 -8.08 -25.59 9.40
N LEU A 645 -8.68 -26.34 8.48
CA LEU A 645 -8.77 -25.97 7.07
C LEU A 645 -10.17 -25.47 6.79
N VAL A 646 -10.26 -24.41 5.99
CA VAL A 646 -11.52 -23.78 5.59
C VAL A 646 -11.59 -23.77 4.07
N ASP A 647 -12.52 -24.54 3.54
CA ASP A 647 -12.88 -24.52 2.13
C ASP A 647 -14.18 -23.72 1.95
N SER A 648 -14.04 -22.47 1.52
CA SER A 648 -15.18 -21.58 1.30
C SER A 648 -16.01 -21.97 0.07
N SER A 649 -15.47 -22.74 -0.88
CA SER A 649 -16.17 -23.17 -2.09
C SER A 649 -17.16 -24.30 -1.81
N GLN A 650 -16.77 -25.23 -0.94
CA GLN A 650 -17.60 -26.34 -0.48
C GLN A 650 -18.35 -26.04 0.83
N GLY A 651 -18.05 -24.91 1.47
CA GLY A 651 -18.61 -24.55 2.77
C GLY A 651 -18.12 -25.46 3.91
N ARG A 652 -16.95 -26.10 3.76
CA ARG A 652 -16.45 -27.10 4.69
C ARG A 652 -15.36 -26.53 5.60
N LEU A 653 -15.52 -26.72 6.91
CA LEU A 653 -14.49 -26.49 7.92
C LEU A 653 -14.09 -27.82 8.53
N SER A 654 -12.80 -28.14 8.49
CA SER A 654 -12.27 -29.42 8.95
C SER A 654 -11.10 -29.21 9.88
N GLY A 655 -11.10 -29.91 11.01
CA GLY A 655 -10.02 -29.88 12.00
C GLY A 655 -9.18 -31.14 11.97
N TYR A 656 -7.87 -30.96 11.99
CA TYR A 656 -6.88 -32.02 11.92
C TYR A 656 -5.94 -32.02 13.13
N ARG A 657 -5.54 -33.20 13.60
CA ARG A 657 -4.46 -33.37 14.61
C ARG A 657 -3.15 -33.72 13.92
N LEU A 658 -2.04 -33.25 14.47
CA LEU A 658 -0.72 -33.74 14.07
C LEU A 658 -0.41 -35.09 14.72
N ARG A 659 0.05 -36.06 13.93
CA ARG A 659 0.60 -37.33 14.41
C ARG A 659 2.12 -37.27 14.58
N THR A 660 2.67 -38.24 15.28
CA THR A 660 4.12 -38.33 15.55
C THR A 660 4.97 -38.54 14.29
N ASP A 661 4.38 -39.06 13.21
CA ASP A 661 5.00 -39.22 11.89
C ASP A 661 4.87 -37.99 10.99
N LEU A 662 4.37 -36.86 11.52
CA LEU A 662 4.06 -35.64 10.79
C LEU A 662 2.97 -35.81 9.71
N SER A 663 2.22 -36.91 9.75
CA SER A 663 0.94 -37.00 9.07
C SER A 663 -0.14 -36.28 9.89
N THR A 664 -1.28 -36.01 9.26
CA THR A 664 -2.43 -35.48 9.97
C THR A 664 -3.57 -36.48 10.01
N GLU A 665 -4.43 -36.33 11.01
CA GLU A 665 -5.69 -37.08 11.10
C GLU A 665 -6.87 -36.14 11.28
N LEU A 666 -7.96 -36.43 10.58
CA LEU A 666 -9.20 -35.66 10.68
C LEU A 666 -9.88 -35.97 12.02
N ILE A 667 -10.22 -34.93 12.79
CA ILE A 667 -10.92 -35.05 14.08
C ILE A 667 -12.39 -34.64 13.94
N TRP A 668 -12.62 -33.49 13.33
CA TRP A 668 -13.95 -32.89 13.26
C TRP A 668 -14.17 -32.23 11.90
N GLU A 669 -15.43 -32.16 11.50
CA GLU A 669 -15.87 -31.54 10.26
C GLU A 669 -17.21 -30.84 10.50
N VAL A 670 -17.29 -29.58 10.08
CA VAL A 670 -18.50 -28.76 10.11
C VAL A 670 -18.77 -28.31 8.68
N VAL A 671 -19.97 -28.61 8.17
CA VAL A 671 -20.38 -28.25 6.82
C VAL A 671 -21.47 -27.19 6.89
N VAL A 672 -21.21 -26.06 6.25
CA VAL A 672 -22.16 -24.97 6.04
C VAL A 672 -22.78 -25.13 4.64
N PRO A 673 -24.11 -25.21 4.51
CA PRO A 673 -24.76 -25.43 3.23
C PRO A 673 -24.57 -24.23 2.29
N THR A 674 -23.81 -24.44 1.21
CA THR A 674 -23.45 -23.40 0.22
C THR A 674 -24.62 -22.89 -0.60
N GLU A 675 -25.71 -23.65 -0.68
CA GLU A 675 -26.95 -23.24 -1.33
C GLU A 675 -27.57 -22.01 -0.64
N VAL A 676 -27.39 -21.90 0.68
CA VAL A 676 -28.03 -20.87 1.52
C VAL A 676 -27.02 -19.85 2.04
N GLN A 677 -25.81 -20.30 2.42
CA GLN A 677 -24.81 -19.48 3.09
C GLN A 677 -23.42 -19.68 2.48
N LYS A 678 -22.66 -18.60 2.36
CA LYS A 678 -21.27 -18.60 1.92
C LYS A 678 -20.37 -18.10 3.04
N ILE A 679 -19.25 -18.79 3.27
CA ILE A 679 -18.23 -18.34 4.23
C ILE A 679 -17.46 -17.17 3.62
N VAL A 680 -17.43 -16.03 4.33
CA VAL A 680 -16.77 -14.80 3.88
C VAL A 680 -15.45 -14.57 4.61
N SER A 681 -15.44 -14.76 5.93
CA SER A 681 -14.25 -14.51 6.75
C SER A 681 -14.16 -15.47 7.92
N VAL A 682 -12.94 -15.84 8.30
CA VAL A 682 -12.63 -16.59 9.52
C VAL A 682 -11.56 -15.85 10.29
N LYS A 683 -11.86 -15.48 11.54
CA LYS A 683 -10.93 -14.76 12.43
C LYS A 683 -10.69 -15.53 13.72
N GLY A 684 -9.44 -15.94 13.92
CA GLY A 684 -8.94 -16.38 15.22
C GLY A 684 -8.40 -15.20 16.03
N LYS A 685 -8.12 -15.44 17.32
CA LYS A 685 -7.42 -14.48 18.18
C LYS A 685 -5.98 -14.30 17.70
N ARG A 686 -5.40 -13.14 18.01
CA ARG A 686 -3.99 -12.87 17.71
C ARG A 686 -3.10 -13.71 18.64
N PRO A 687 -2.12 -14.47 18.14
CA PRO A 687 -1.26 -15.31 18.99
C PRO A 687 -0.41 -14.55 20.01
N ASN A 688 -0.08 -13.28 19.71
CA ASN A 688 0.76 -12.42 20.55
C ASN A 688 -0.08 -11.58 21.54
N GLU A 689 -1.39 -11.81 21.64
CA GLU A 689 -2.25 -11.08 22.56
C GLU A 689 -2.18 -11.68 23.97
N HIS A 690 -1.92 -10.82 24.96
CA HIS A 690 -1.99 -11.17 26.37
C HIS A 690 -3.21 -10.52 27.03
N VAL A 691 -3.79 -11.24 27.99
CA VAL A 691 -4.95 -10.78 28.78
C VAL A 691 -4.54 -10.64 30.24
N HIS A 692 -4.51 -9.41 30.75
CA HIS A 692 -4.09 -9.14 32.12
C HIS A 692 -5.11 -9.63 33.17
N SER A 693 -6.39 -9.28 33.00
CA SER A 693 -7.45 -9.64 33.95
C SER A 693 -8.32 -10.79 33.42
N GLN A 694 -8.36 -11.89 34.17
CA GLN A 694 -9.14 -13.09 33.88
C GLN A 694 -10.64 -12.94 34.18
N GLY A 695 -11.01 -11.98 35.04
CA GLY A 695 -12.39 -11.68 35.40
C GLY A 695 -12.66 -10.18 35.45
N ARG A 696 -13.94 -9.83 35.55
CA ARG A 696 -14.43 -8.47 35.73
C ARG A 696 -15.09 -8.37 37.09
N VAL A 697 -14.72 -7.37 37.88
CA VAL A 697 -15.32 -7.11 39.19
C VAL A 697 -16.70 -6.51 38.99
N MET A 698 -17.69 -7.04 39.71
CA MET A 698 -19.08 -6.60 39.74
C MET A 698 -19.31 -5.61 40.90
N GLY A 699 -20.43 -4.89 40.89
CA GLY A 699 -20.74 -3.88 41.91
C GLY A 699 -20.77 -4.46 43.34
N ASP A 700 -21.29 -5.67 43.49
CA ASP A 700 -21.34 -6.40 44.76
C ASP A 700 -20.00 -7.01 45.21
N ARG A 701 -18.88 -6.64 44.55
CA ARG A 701 -17.52 -7.18 44.74
C ARG A 701 -17.36 -8.64 44.34
N SER A 702 -18.36 -9.25 43.69
CA SER A 702 -18.20 -10.55 43.05
C SER A 702 -17.35 -10.41 41.78
N VAL A 703 -16.88 -11.53 41.24
CA VAL A 703 -16.07 -11.56 40.01
C VAL A 703 -16.81 -12.37 38.97
N LEU A 704 -17.04 -11.77 37.81
CA LEU A 704 -17.54 -12.46 36.63
C LEU A 704 -16.36 -12.86 35.74
N TYR A 705 -16.10 -14.16 35.64
CA TYR A 705 -14.95 -14.69 34.91
C TYR A 705 -15.18 -14.68 33.39
N LYS A 706 -14.17 -14.22 32.66
CA LYS A 706 -14.19 -14.15 31.20
C LYS A 706 -13.94 -15.54 30.62
N TYR A 707 -14.67 -15.90 29.57
CA TYR A 707 -14.40 -17.14 28.85
C TYR A 707 -13.29 -16.93 27.80
N LEU A 708 -12.07 -17.32 28.14
CA LEU A 708 -10.86 -17.03 27.37
C LEU A 708 -10.34 -18.24 26.59
N ASN A 709 -11.13 -18.73 25.62
CA ASN A 709 -10.70 -19.82 24.76
C ASN A 709 -9.65 -19.34 23.72
N PRO A 710 -8.38 -19.79 23.76
CA PRO A 710 -7.36 -19.34 22.81
C PRO A 710 -7.58 -19.89 21.39
N ASN A 711 -8.30 -21.00 21.26
CA ASN A 711 -8.54 -21.71 20.00
C ASN A 711 -9.89 -21.34 19.36
N LEU A 712 -10.55 -20.29 19.85
CA LEU A 712 -11.86 -19.86 19.35
C LEU A 712 -11.73 -19.19 17.98
N LEU A 713 -12.55 -19.61 17.04
CA LEU A 713 -12.66 -19.07 15.70
C LEU A 713 -14.02 -18.40 15.54
N ALA A 714 -14.03 -17.17 15.04
CA ALA A 714 -15.24 -16.49 14.61
C ALA A 714 -15.37 -16.64 13.09
N VAL A 715 -16.38 -17.39 12.66
CA VAL A 715 -16.70 -17.68 11.26
C VAL A 715 -17.88 -16.82 10.86
N VAL A 716 -17.73 -16.04 9.79
CA VAL A 716 -18.76 -15.17 9.24
C VAL A 716 -19.29 -15.78 7.96
N THR A 717 -20.61 -15.86 7.87
CA THR A 717 -21.36 -16.37 6.72
C THR A 717 -22.33 -15.32 6.21
N GLU A 718 -22.48 -15.22 4.90
CA GLU A 718 -23.47 -14.36 4.24
C GLU A 718 -24.45 -15.22 3.45
N SER A 719 -25.72 -14.80 3.37
CA SER A 719 -26.72 -15.49 2.58
C SER A 719 -26.44 -15.37 1.07
N THR A 720 -26.72 -16.44 0.32
CA THR A 720 -26.68 -16.44 -1.15
C THR A 720 -27.81 -15.60 -1.74
N ASP A 721 -29.00 -15.62 -1.12
CA ASP A 721 -30.10 -14.73 -1.48
C ASP A 721 -29.75 -13.29 -1.07
N THR A 722 -29.57 -12.44 -2.09
CA THR A 722 -29.22 -11.02 -1.93
C THR A 722 -30.45 -10.12 -1.81
N HIS A 723 -31.66 -10.68 -1.87
CA HIS A 723 -32.88 -9.91 -1.76
C HIS A 723 -33.01 -9.25 -0.37
N PRO A 724 -33.23 -7.93 -0.28
CA PRO A 724 -33.20 -7.18 0.98
C PRO A 724 -34.08 -7.74 2.11
N GLU A 725 -35.21 -8.38 1.80
CA GLU A 725 -36.09 -8.91 2.84
C GLU A 725 -35.67 -10.28 3.39
N ARG A 726 -34.90 -11.04 2.61
CA ARG A 726 -34.51 -12.42 2.91
C ARG A 726 -33.02 -12.57 3.20
N SER A 727 -32.22 -11.55 2.88
CA SER A 727 -30.79 -11.56 3.17
C SER A 727 -30.55 -11.67 4.67
N PHE A 728 -29.51 -12.40 5.04
CA PHE A 728 -29.10 -12.52 6.43
C PHE A 728 -27.60 -12.80 6.50
N MET A 729 -27.04 -12.58 7.68
CA MET A 729 -25.65 -12.89 7.99
C MET A 729 -25.61 -13.80 9.22
N GLY A 730 -24.78 -14.83 9.18
CA GLY A 730 -24.56 -15.75 10.30
C GLY A 730 -23.17 -15.59 10.90
N ILE A 731 -23.10 -15.57 12.23
CA ILE A 731 -21.86 -15.59 13.01
C ILE A 731 -21.82 -16.91 13.78
N LEU A 732 -20.79 -17.71 13.52
CA LEU A 732 -20.55 -18.99 14.19
C LEU A 732 -19.26 -18.88 15.00
N LEU A 733 -19.35 -19.06 16.31
CA LEU A 733 -18.18 -19.16 17.18
C LEU A 733 -17.86 -20.64 17.39
N ILE A 734 -16.76 -21.10 16.81
CA ILE A 734 -16.36 -22.52 16.76
C ILE A 734 -15.06 -22.71 17.51
N ASP A 735 -14.97 -23.73 18.34
CA ASP A 735 -13.70 -24.16 18.92
C ASP A 735 -12.86 -24.90 17.86
N GLY A 736 -11.69 -24.36 17.52
CA GLY A 736 -10.81 -24.91 16.48
C GLY A 736 -10.20 -26.28 16.79
N VAL A 737 -10.25 -26.74 18.04
CA VAL A 737 -9.74 -28.06 18.46
C VAL A 737 -10.83 -29.13 18.38
N THR A 738 -12.02 -28.85 18.90
CA THR A 738 -13.12 -29.84 19.00
C THR A 738 -14.14 -29.74 17.87
N GLY A 739 -14.23 -28.61 17.18
CA GLY A 739 -15.29 -28.33 16.22
C GLY A 739 -16.64 -27.99 16.86
N ARG A 740 -16.71 -27.90 18.19
CA ARG A 740 -17.94 -27.54 18.91
C ARG A 740 -18.32 -26.11 18.58
N ILE A 741 -19.54 -25.91 18.10
CA ILE A 741 -20.15 -24.59 17.94
C ILE A 741 -20.54 -24.10 19.35
N ILE A 742 -19.87 -23.05 19.80
CA ILE A 742 -20.11 -22.43 21.11
C ILE A 742 -21.33 -21.52 21.05
N HIS A 743 -21.44 -20.74 19.97
CA HIS A 743 -22.54 -19.81 19.76
C HIS A 743 -22.83 -19.64 18.28
N GLU A 744 -24.10 -19.48 17.96
CA GLU A 744 -24.61 -19.16 16.63
C GLU A 744 -25.53 -17.94 16.76
N ALA A 745 -25.25 -16.91 15.95
CA ALA A 745 -26.09 -15.72 15.85
C ALA A 745 -26.44 -15.47 14.38
N VAL A 746 -27.73 -15.25 14.09
CA VAL A 746 -28.23 -14.95 12.74
C VAL A 746 -28.85 -13.57 12.72
N GLN A 747 -28.21 -12.65 12.01
CA GLN A 747 -28.71 -11.30 11.80
C GLN A 747 -29.55 -11.24 10.53
N ARG A 748 -30.87 -11.08 10.70
CA ARG A 748 -31.82 -11.00 9.59
C ARG A 748 -31.83 -9.63 8.94
N LYS A 749 -32.10 -9.58 7.63
CA LYS A 749 -32.16 -8.35 6.82
C LYS A 749 -30.84 -7.58 6.88
N ALA A 750 -29.72 -8.30 6.94
CA ALA A 750 -28.37 -7.74 6.93
C ALA A 750 -27.66 -8.13 5.63
N LYS A 751 -26.69 -7.30 5.23
CA LYS A 751 -25.81 -7.53 4.07
C LYS A 751 -24.39 -7.08 4.43
N GLY A 752 -23.40 -7.70 3.81
CA GLY A 752 -22.00 -7.25 3.86
C GLY A 752 -21.73 -5.97 3.07
N PRO A 753 -20.47 -5.48 3.08
CA PRO A 753 -19.29 -6.13 3.64
C PRO A 753 -19.32 -6.22 5.18
N VAL A 754 -18.74 -7.28 5.74
CA VAL A 754 -18.70 -7.52 7.19
C VAL A 754 -17.28 -7.32 7.70
N HIS A 755 -17.11 -6.39 8.64
CA HIS A 755 -15.86 -6.19 9.35
C HIS A 755 -15.94 -6.78 10.74
N ILE A 756 -15.05 -7.72 11.06
CA ILE A 756 -15.06 -8.46 12.33
C ILE A 756 -13.70 -8.37 13.04
N VAL A 757 -13.74 -8.10 14.35
CA VAL A 757 -12.58 -8.10 15.25
C VAL A 757 -12.87 -9.04 16.41
N HIS A 758 -11.94 -9.95 16.65
CA HIS A 758 -11.97 -10.92 17.74
C HIS A 758 -10.75 -10.69 18.65
N SER A 759 -11.00 -10.37 19.92
CA SER A 759 -9.96 -10.06 20.91
C SER A 759 -10.45 -10.45 22.31
N GLU A 760 -9.54 -10.83 23.20
CA GLU A 760 -9.80 -11.28 24.57
C GLU A 760 -10.95 -12.29 24.70
N ASN A 761 -12.13 -11.85 25.15
CA ASN A 761 -13.35 -12.63 25.33
C ASN A 761 -14.53 -12.10 24.51
N TRP A 762 -14.26 -11.21 23.55
CA TRP A 762 -15.29 -10.48 22.84
C TRP A 762 -15.08 -10.49 21.33
N VAL A 763 -16.20 -10.38 20.62
CA VAL A 763 -16.26 -10.29 19.17
C VAL A 763 -17.11 -9.09 18.81
N VAL A 764 -16.57 -8.17 18.03
CA VAL A 764 -17.30 -7.04 17.47
C VAL A 764 -17.34 -7.21 15.97
N TYR A 765 -18.53 -7.12 15.40
CA TYR A 765 -18.72 -7.15 13.96
C TYR A 765 -19.68 -6.05 13.52
N GLU A 766 -19.45 -5.54 12.32
CA GLU A 766 -20.30 -4.54 11.67
C GLU A 766 -20.91 -5.10 10.39
N TYR A 767 -22.13 -4.66 10.10
CA TYR A 767 -22.89 -5.02 8.91
C TYR A 767 -23.85 -3.91 8.51
N TRP A 768 -24.34 -3.97 7.26
CA TRP A 768 -25.38 -3.09 6.76
C TRP A 768 -26.78 -3.68 6.97
N SER A 769 -27.61 -3.00 7.74
CA SER A 769 -29.03 -3.37 7.91
C SER A 769 -29.84 -2.85 6.73
N THR A 770 -30.37 -3.76 5.90
CA THR A 770 -31.19 -3.43 4.73
C THR A 770 -32.59 -2.93 5.11
N LYS A 771 -33.12 -3.35 6.27
CA LYS A 771 -34.43 -2.93 6.78
C LYS A 771 -34.45 -1.43 7.10
N SER A 772 -33.44 -0.96 7.83
CA SER A 772 -33.32 0.42 8.29
C SER A 772 -32.37 1.26 7.42
N ARG A 773 -31.65 0.64 6.48
CA ARG A 773 -30.67 1.27 5.58
C ARG A 773 -29.60 2.04 6.35
N ARG A 774 -28.93 1.37 7.29
CA ARG A 774 -27.89 1.94 8.14
C ARG A 774 -26.87 0.87 8.57
N ASN A 775 -25.68 1.30 8.99
CA ASN A 775 -24.68 0.41 9.56
C ASN A 775 -24.98 0.14 11.03
N GLU A 776 -24.77 -1.11 11.45
CA GLU A 776 -24.99 -1.55 12.81
C GLU A 776 -23.76 -2.34 13.29
N PHE A 777 -23.27 -1.99 14.47
CA PHE A 777 -22.34 -2.81 15.22
C PHE A 777 -23.10 -3.84 16.04
N SER A 778 -22.56 -5.02 16.19
CA SER A 778 -23.01 -5.98 17.19
C SER A 778 -21.82 -6.54 17.94
N VAL A 779 -21.98 -6.61 19.26
CA VAL A 779 -20.94 -7.03 20.20
C VAL A 779 -21.41 -8.30 20.86
N ILE A 780 -20.52 -9.28 20.94
CA ILE A 780 -20.69 -10.52 21.68
C ILE A 780 -19.59 -10.58 22.74
N GLU A 781 -19.95 -10.81 24.00
CA GLU A 781 -19.02 -11.12 25.08
C GLU A 781 -19.31 -12.49 25.68
N LEU A 782 -18.25 -13.24 25.96
CA LEU A 782 -18.32 -14.59 26.51
C LEU A 782 -17.83 -14.59 27.97
N TYR A 783 -18.66 -15.14 28.86
CA TYR A 783 -18.37 -15.27 30.29
C TYR A 783 -18.54 -16.73 30.73
N GLU A 784 -17.70 -17.19 31.65
CA GLU A 784 -17.79 -18.55 32.21
C GLU A 784 -18.81 -18.61 33.35
N GLY A 785 -18.92 -17.54 34.13
CA GLY A 785 -19.83 -17.43 35.28
C GLY A 785 -19.13 -16.77 36.48
N MET A 786 -19.67 -17.00 37.67
CA MET A 786 -19.08 -16.50 38.94
C MET A 786 -17.99 -17.43 39.49
N GLU A 787 -17.90 -18.66 39.00
CA GLU A 787 -16.89 -19.64 39.38
C GLU A 787 -16.02 -20.01 38.17
N LEU A 788 -14.73 -20.24 38.41
CA LEU A 788 -13.80 -20.76 37.41
C LEU A 788 -13.81 -22.29 37.45
N TYR A 789 -13.93 -22.95 36.29
CA TYR A 789 -13.79 -24.39 36.22
C TYR A 789 -12.34 -24.84 36.50
N ASN A 790 -11.37 -24.19 35.86
CA ASN A 790 -9.95 -24.45 36.10
C ASN A 790 -9.13 -23.17 35.92
N SER A 791 -8.41 -22.78 36.97
CA SER A 791 -7.59 -21.56 37.03
C SER A 791 -6.18 -21.70 36.43
N THR A 792 -5.69 -22.94 36.26
CA THR A 792 -4.30 -23.20 35.87
C THR A 792 -4.14 -23.42 34.37
N VAL A 793 -5.05 -24.18 33.77
CA VAL A 793 -4.96 -24.60 32.36
C VAL A 793 -6.31 -24.46 31.67
N PHE A 794 -6.26 -23.91 30.46
CA PHE A 794 -7.37 -23.95 29.52
C PHE A 794 -7.14 -25.10 28.53
N SER A 795 -8.02 -26.10 28.55
CA SER A 795 -8.05 -27.19 27.56
C SER A 795 -9.41 -27.24 26.91
N SER A 796 -9.46 -27.11 25.58
CA SER A 796 -10.69 -27.22 24.79
C SER A 796 -11.37 -28.59 24.90
N LEU A 797 -10.62 -29.64 25.26
CA LEU A 797 -11.11 -31.03 25.35
C LEU A 797 -11.85 -31.30 26.69
N ASP A 798 -11.55 -30.55 27.73
CA ASP A 798 -12.02 -30.76 29.11
C ASP A 798 -12.84 -29.54 29.58
N ARG A 799 -13.87 -29.19 28.80
CA ARG A 799 -14.81 -28.10 29.11
C ARG A 799 -16.25 -28.55 28.80
N PRO A 800 -17.00 -29.04 29.80
CA PRO A 800 -18.38 -29.48 29.59
C PRO A 800 -19.36 -28.30 29.44
N HIS A 801 -19.17 -27.24 30.23
CA HIS A 801 -20.09 -26.10 30.29
C HIS A 801 -19.88 -25.12 29.14
N ALA A 802 -20.98 -24.70 28.52
CA ALA A 802 -20.97 -23.62 27.54
C ALA A 802 -20.90 -22.25 28.27
N PRO A 803 -20.21 -21.26 27.70
CA PRO A 803 -20.16 -19.92 28.29
C PRO A 803 -21.52 -19.22 28.21
N GLN A 804 -21.75 -18.31 29.15
CA GLN A 804 -22.81 -17.32 29.05
C GLN A 804 -22.43 -16.28 27.99
N VAL A 805 -23.29 -16.14 26.99
CA VAL A 805 -23.10 -15.20 25.88
C VAL A 805 -23.99 -13.99 26.09
N LEU A 806 -23.37 -12.81 26.15
CA LEU A 806 -24.07 -11.53 26.18
C LEU A 806 -23.90 -10.84 24.83
N GLN A 807 -24.99 -10.30 24.29
CA GLN A 807 -24.98 -9.62 23.00
C GLN A 807 -25.77 -8.32 23.03
N GLN A 808 -25.29 -7.32 22.30
CA GLN A 808 -25.99 -6.05 22.14
C GLN A 808 -25.58 -5.38 20.81
N SER A 809 -26.55 -4.73 20.17
CA SER A 809 -26.34 -4.05 18.89
C SER A 809 -26.40 -2.53 19.04
N TYR A 810 -25.65 -1.82 18.21
CA TYR A 810 -25.50 -0.37 18.20
C TYR A 810 -25.57 0.14 16.77
N ILE A 811 -26.00 1.37 16.58
CA ILE A 811 -26.11 2.02 15.27
C ILE A 811 -24.86 2.88 15.06
N PHE A 812 -24.28 2.79 13.87
CA PHE A 812 -23.16 3.62 13.46
C PHE A 812 -23.53 4.48 12.25
N PRO A 813 -23.26 5.81 12.27
CA PRO A 813 -23.79 6.74 11.27
C PRO A 813 -23.02 6.76 9.94
N SER A 814 -21.86 6.10 9.84
CA SER A 814 -21.01 6.09 8.64
C SER A 814 -20.74 4.66 8.17
N SER A 815 -20.31 4.48 6.91
CA SER A 815 -19.68 3.23 6.46
C SER A 815 -18.31 3.06 7.08
N ILE A 816 -17.88 1.80 7.15
CA ILE A 816 -16.55 1.39 7.60
C ILE A 816 -15.80 0.78 6.42
N SER A 817 -14.50 1.04 6.34
CA SER A 817 -13.60 0.42 5.36
C SER A 817 -12.76 -0.70 5.98
N THR A 818 -12.36 -0.53 7.24
CA THR A 818 -11.60 -1.53 8.00
C THR A 818 -11.69 -1.26 9.50
N MET A 819 -11.47 -2.28 10.32
CA MET A 819 -11.53 -2.19 11.78
C MET A 819 -10.44 -3.07 12.40
N GLU A 820 -9.77 -2.55 13.44
CA GLU A 820 -8.75 -3.30 14.17
C GLU A 820 -8.70 -2.89 15.65
N ALA A 821 -8.28 -3.77 16.55
CA ALA A 821 -8.10 -3.46 17.97
C ALA A 821 -6.67 -3.01 18.32
N THR A 822 -6.53 -2.14 19.32
CA THR A 822 -5.23 -1.78 19.89
C THR A 822 -4.60 -2.95 20.64
N LEU A 823 -3.28 -3.11 20.49
CA LEU A 823 -2.50 -4.18 21.10
C LEU A 823 -1.31 -3.63 21.90
N THR A 824 -1.14 -4.11 23.14
CA THR A 824 -0.01 -3.83 24.03
C THR A 824 0.57 -5.14 24.58
N GLU A 825 1.78 -5.10 25.14
CA GLU A 825 2.50 -6.30 25.56
C GLU A 825 1.78 -7.07 26.67
N LYS A 826 1.24 -6.38 27.67
CA LYS A 826 0.59 -7.02 28.83
C LYS A 826 -0.95 -6.98 28.78
N GLY A 827 -1.53 -6.15 27.93
CA GLY A 827 -2.99 -6.00 27.83
C GLY A 827 -3.62 -5.39 29.10
N ILE A 828 -2.94 -4.44 29.73
CA ILE A 828 -3.40 -3.69 30.91
C ILE A 828 -4.16 -2.44 30.50
N THR A 829 -3.65 -1.71 29.49
CA THR A 829 -4.29 -0.49 28.99
C THR A 829 -5.68 -0.80 28.41
N SER A 830 -6.53 0.23 28.32
CA SER A 830 -7.86 0.06 27.74
C SER A 830 -7.79 -0.32 26.26
N ARG A 831 -8.68 -1.21 25.81
CA ARG A 831 -8.76 -1.59 24.40
C ARG A 831 -9.62 -0.59 23.64
N HIS A 832 -9.07 -0.03 22.57
CA HIS A 832 -9.81 0.79 21.62
C HIS A 832 -9.95 0.04 20.29
N LEU A 833 -11.08 0.27 19.61
CA LEU A 833 -11.28 -0.11 18.22
C LEU A 833 -10.91 1.05 17.32
N LEU A 834 -9.97 0.81 16.42
CA LEU A 834 -9.57 1.72 15.37
C LEU A 834 -10.44 1.44 14.15
N ILE A 835 -11.21 2.43 13.72
CA ILE A 835 -12.17 2.32 12.61
C ILE A 835 -11.72 3.25 11.49
N GLY A 836 -11.39 2.68 10.34
CA GLY A 836 -11.10 3.44 9.13
C GLY A 836 -12.40 3.81 8.41
N LEU A 837 -12.68 5.11 8.30
CA LEU A 837 -13.83 5.63 7.57
C LEU A 837 -13.49 5.83 6.08
N PRO A 838 -14.48 5.77 5.17
CA PRO A 838 -14.26 6.04 3.74
C PRO A 838 -13.82 7.48 3.46
N SER A 839 -14.12 8.43 4.36
CA SER A 839 -13.60 9.80 4.30
C SER A 839 -12.08 9.88 4.53
N GLY A 840 -11.46 8.78 4.95
CA GLY A 840 -10.04 8.69 5.30
C GLY A 840 -9.72 9.09 6.73
N GLY A 841 -10.73 9.44 7.55
CA GLY A 841 -10.56 9.62 8.99
C GLY A 841 -10.44 8.28 9.72
N ILE A 842 -9.56 8.20 10.71
CA ILE A 842 -9.37 7.01 11.55
C ILE A 842 -9.88 7.32 12.96
N LEU A 843 -11.00 6.71 13.33
CA LEU A 843 -11.67 6.91 14.61
C LEU A 843 -11.13 5.94 15.66
N SER A 844 -10.77 6.43 16.83
CA SER A 844 -10.45 5.60 18.00
C SER A 844 -11.68 5.50 18.92
N LEU A 845 -12.42 4.39 18.83
CA LEU A 845 -13.61 4.13 19.64
C LEU A 845 -13.26 3.27 20.87
N PRO A 846 -13.42 3.77 22.10
CA PRO A 846 -13.19 2.98 23.30
C PRO A 846 -14.16 1.78 23.40
N LYS A 847 -13.65 0.57 23.68
CA LYS A 847 -14.48 -0.65 23.80
C LYS A 847 -15.56 -0.55 24.89
N MET A 848 -15.39 0.32 25.89
CA MET A 848 -16.39 0.54 26.95
C MET A 848 -17.75 1.06 26.43
N PHE A 849 -17.79 1.72 25.27
CA PHE A 849 -19.06 2.12 24.66
C PHE A 849 -19.79 0.95 24.00
N LEU A 850 -19.04 -0.10 23.66
CA LEU A 850 -19.52 -1.32 23.02
C LEU A 850 -19.54 -2.45 24.06
N ASP A 851 -20.31 -2.30 25.13
CA ASP A 851 -20.42 -3.27 26.21
C ASP A 851 -21.85 -3.81 26.27
N PRO A 852 -22.10 -5.13 26.12
CA PRO A 852 -23.45 -5.69 26.09
C PRO A 852 -24.17 -5.61 27.44
N ARG A 853 -23.47 -5.26 28.53
CA ARG A 853 -24.05 -5.11 29.86
C ARG A 853 -24.63 -3.72 30.11
N ARG A 854 -24.51 -2.79 29.15
CA ARG A 854 -25.04 -1.44 29.31
C ARG A 854 -26.56 -1.50 29.51
N PRO A 855 -27.08 -1.06 30.66
CA PRO A 855 -28.47 -1.26 31.01
C PRO A 855 -29.36 -0.26 30.25
N GLU A 856 -30.54 -0.70 29.81
CA GLU A 856 -31.57 0.20 29.28
C GLU A 856 -32.11 1.12 30.37
N ILE A 857 -32.24 0.60 31.60
CA ILE A 857 -32.68 1.32 32.79
C ILE A 857 -31.61 1.16 33.87
N VAL A 858 -31.07 2.28 34.35
CA VAL A 858 -29.99 2.29 35.34
C VAL A 858 -30.46 1.75 36.69
N THR A 859 -29.78 0.72 37.18
CA THR A 859 -29.93 0.14 38.54
C THR A 859 -28.81 0.58 39.47
N GLU A 860 -28.96 0.41 40.79
CA GLU A 860 -27.90 0.76 41.75
C GLU A 860 -26.61 -0.02 41.52
N GLN A 861 -26.69 -1.32 41.20
CA GLN A 861 -25.52 -2.14 40.88
C GLN A 861 -24.81 -1.63 39.63
N SER A 862 -25.57 -1.31 38.57
CA SER A 862 -24.99 -0.79 37.33
C SER A 862 -24.31 0.57 37.52
N ARG A 863 -24.84 1.39 38.45
CA ARG A 863 -24.25 2.68 38.83
C ARG A 863 -22.96 2.48 39.63
N GLU A 864 -22.93 1.50 40.54
CA GLU A 864 -21.72 1.16 41.32
C GLU A 864 -20.58 0.68 40.40
N GLU A 865 -20.90 -0.06 39.35
CA GLU A 865 -19.96 -0.50 38.31
C GLU A 865 -19.56 0.60 37.31
N ASN A 866 -20.17 1.79 37.40
CA ASN A 866 -20.02 2.88 36.45
C ASN A 866 -20.37 2.49 34.99
N LEU A 867 -21.40 1.65 34.81
CA LEU A 867 -21.90 1.33 33.47
C LEU A 867 -22.69 2.50 32.89
N ILE A 868 -22.31 2.90 31.68
CA ILE A 868 -23.01 3.93 30.92
C ILE A 868 -24.34 3.33 30.45
N PRO A 869 -25.50 4.00 30.63
CA PRO A 869 -26.79 3.49 30.15
C PRO A 869 -26.75 3.24 28.65
N TYR A 870 -27.50 2.25 28.18
CA TYR A 870 -27.55 1.91 26.76
C TYR A 870 -28.00 3.11 25.93
N ALA A 871 -27.19 3.46 24.94
CA ALA A 871 -27.49 4.44 23.93
C ALA A 871 -27.25 3.76 22.58
N PRO A 872 -28.30 3.52 21.77
CA PRO A 872 -28.17 2.75 20.54
C PRO A 872 -27.31 3.49 19.51
N GLU A 873 -27.41 4.81 19.41
CA GLU A 873 -26.67 5.61 18.45
C GLU A 873 -25.27 5.97 18.98
N LEU A 874 -24.25 5.57 18.24
CA LEU A 874 -22.86 5.96 18.50
C LEU A 874 -22.52 7.22 17.73
N LEU A 875 -22.12 8.27 18.46
CA LEU A 875 -21.75 9.55 17.87
C LEU A 875 -20.30 9.53 17.38
N ILE A 876 -20.08 10.03 16.16
CA ILE A 876 -18.73 10.32 15.67
C ILE A 876 -18.31 11.68 16.20
N ARG A 877 -17.24 11.68 17.00
CA ARG A 877 -16.64 12.87 17.59
C ARG A 877 -15.33 13.17 16.88
N SER A 878 -15.16 14.38 16.37
CA SER A 878 -13.94 14.77 15.65
C SER A 878 -12.69 14.71 16.52
N GLU A 879 -12.83 14.85 17.84
CA GLU A 879 -11.73 14.76 18.81
C GLU A 879 -11.17 13.34 18.96
N TRP A 880 -11.89 12.32 18.47
CA TRP A 880 -11.44 10.93 18.50
C TRP A 880 -10.73 10.50 17.22
N PHE A 881 -10.58 11.40 16.24
CA PHE A 881 -9.77 11.12 15.06
C PHE A 881 -8.29 11.20 15.40
N ILE A 882 -7.57 10.10 15.16
CA ILE A 882 -6.14 10.03 15.44
C ILE A 882 -5.30 10.75 14.37
N ASN A 883 -5.84 10.88 13.16
CA ASN A 883 -5.11 11.38 12.00
C ASN A 883 -5.46 12.82 11.59
N TYR A 884 -6.15 13.59 12.44
CA TYR A 884 -6.49 15.01 12.23
C TYR A 884 -6.72 15.40 10.74
N ASN A 885 -5.79 16.11 10.10
CA ASN A 885 -5.86 16.53 8.69
C ASN A 885 -5.11 15.59 7.70
N GLN A 886 -4.50 14.52 8.21
CA GLN A 886 -3.79 13.49 7.47
C GLN A 886 -4.75 12.35 7.07
N THR A 887 -5.76 12.68 6.27
CA THR A 887 -6.71 11.69 5.74
C THR A 887 -5.97 10.63 4.93
N VAL A 888 -6.32 9.36 5.12
CA VAL A 888 -5.75 8.21 4.40
C VAL A 888 -6.78 7.71 3.39
N THR A 889 -6.50 7.84 2.11
CA THR A 889 -7.47 7.42 1.09
C THR A 889 -7.49 5.90 0.93
N ARG A 890 -8.69 5.32 0.78
CA ARG A 890 -8.94 3.87 0.60
C ARG A 890 -8.19 3.00 1.61
N VAL A 891 -8.46 3.20 2.90
CA VAL A 891 -7.85 2.40 3.97
C VAL A 891 -8.22 0.93 3.80
N ARG A 892 -7.24 0.08 3.50
CA ARG A 892 -7.43 -1.37 3.29
C ARG A 892 -7.18 -2.16 4.58
N GLY A 893 -6.21 -1.71 5.38
CA GLY A 893 -5.89 -2.34 6.66
C GLY A 893 -5.34 -1.35 7.67
N ILE A 894 -5.51 -1.70 8.94
CA ILE A 894 -4.84 -1.04 10.07
C ILE A 894 -4.04 -2.12 10.79
N TYR A 895 -2.75 -1.91 10.94
CA TYR A 895 -1.87 -2.77 11.70
C TYR A 895 -1.58 -2.11 13.05
N THR A 896 -1.62 -2.90 14.12
CA THR A 896 -1.36 -2.45 15.49
C THR A 896 -0.27 -3.30 16.11
N ALA A 897 0.79 -2.67 16.59
CA ALA A 897 1.90 -3.33 17.25
C ALA A 897 2.08 -2.83 18.69
N PRO A 898 2.48 -3.72 19.61
CA PRO A 898 2.88 -3.30 20.94
C PRO A 898 4.20 -2.52 20.89
N SER A 899 4.28 -1.44 21.66
CA SER A 899 5.55 -0.78 21.99
C SER A 899 6.18 -1.42 23.24
N GLY A 900 7.39 -0.99 23.62
CA GLY A 900 7.95 -1.38 24.92
C GLY A 900 7.28 -0.70 26.13
N LEU A 901 6.39 0.27 25.89
CA LEU A 901 5.53 0.90 26.90
C LEU A 901 4.14 0.26 26.87
N GLU A 902 3.56 0.08 28.05
CA GLU A 902 2.23 -0.51 28.17
C GLU A 902 1.13 0.50 27.83
N SER A 903 1.40 1.80 27.96
CA SER A 903 0.43 2.84 27.63
C SER A 903 0.31 3.14 26.13
N THR A 904 1.27 2.71 25.31
CA THR A 904 1.37 3.13 23.91
C THR A 904 1.27 1.97 22.91
N CYS A 905 0.50 2.20 21.84
CA CYS A 905 0.32 1.28 20.72
C CYS A 905 0.79 1.95 19.43
N LEU A 906 1.63 1.28 18.65
CA LEU A 906 2.06 1.74 17.35
C LEU A 906 0.98 1.37 16.33
N VAL A 907 0.54 2.35 15.54
CA VAL A 907 -0.55 2.18 14.57
C VAL A 907 -0.04 2.54 13.18
N VAL A 908 -0.29 1.66 12.21
CA VAL A 908 -0.07 1.93 10.79
C VAL A 908 -1.34 1.65 10.02
N ALA A 909 -1.90 2.68 9.40
CA ALA A 909 -2.97 2.53 8.43
C ALA A 909 -2.35 2.50 7.04
N TYR A 910 -2.67 1.46 6.27
CA TYR A 910 -2.22 1.32 4.89
C TYR A 910 -3.42 1.14 3.96
N GLY A 911 -3.38 1.84 2.84
CA GLY A 911 -4.42 1.92 1.84
C GLY A 911 -3.80 2.32 0.51
N LEU A 912 -4.36 3.32 -0.16
CA LEU A 912 -3.61 4.04 -1.21
C LEU A 912 -2.47 4.85 -0.59
N ASP A 913 -2.69 5.38 0.60
CA ASP A 913 -1.70 6.12 1.40
C ASP A 913 -1.24 5.28 2.59
N ILE A 914 -0.07 5.63 3.13
CA ILE A 914 0.43 5.06 4.38
C ILE A 914 0.45 6.17 5.44
N TYR A 915 -0.10 5.88 6.60
CA TYR A 915 -0.06 6.75 7.78
C TYR A 915 0.40 5.95 8.99
N GLN A 916 1.43 6.45 9.68
CA GLN A 916 1.92 5.87 10.92
C GLN A 916 1.72 6.88 12.05
N THR A 917 1.29 6.39 13.21
CA THR A 917 1.17 7.20 14.44
C THR A 917 1.28 6.31 15.69
N ARG A 918 1.13 6.93 16.86
CA ARG A 918 1.07 6.28 18.17
C ARG A 918 -0.24 6.63 18.84
N VAL A 919 -0.89 5.65 19.44
CA VAL A 919 -2.16 5.83 20.15
C VAL A 919 -1.97 5.50 21.63
N TYR A 920 -2.62 6.28 22.49
CA TYR A 920 -2.54 6.19 23.95
C TYR A 920 -3.94 5.98 24.56
N PRO A 921 -4.48 4.75 24.56
CA PRO A 921 -5.86 4.49 25.01
C PRO A 921 -6.18 5.02 26.41
N SER A 922 -5.27 4.77 27.37
CA SER A 922 -5.40 5.22 28.76
C SER A 922 -4.53 6.44 29.10
N LYS A 923 -4.13 7.23 28.09
CA LYS A 923 -3.05 8.25 28.19
C LYS A 923 -1.70 7.64 28.62
N GLN A 924 -0.63 8.41 28.53
CA GLN A 924 0.72 7.96 28.91
C GLN A 924 0.89 7.96 30.43
N PHE A 925 0.59 6.84 31.09
CA PHE A 925 0.69 6.69 32.54
C PHE A 925 2.06 6.19 33.03
N ASP A 926 2.88 5.65 32.12
CA ASP A 926 4.20 5.07 32.38
C ASP A 926 5.36 5.97 31.93
N VAL A 927 5.06 7.17 31.43
CA VAL A 927 6.03 8.19 31.05
C VAL A 927 5.79 9.45 31.87
N LEU A 928 6.87 10.19 32.18
CA LEU A 928 6.75 11.51 32.79
C LEU A 928 6.00 12.44 31.83
N LYS A 929 5.21 13.37 32.37
CA LYS A 929 4.45 14.28 31.52
C LYS A 929 5.37 15.14 30.65
N ASP A 930 4.95 15.43 29.43
CA ASP A 930 5.67 16.32 28.52
C ASP A 930 5.76 17.76 29.05
N ASP A 931 4.76 18.20 29.83
CA ASP A 931 4.67 19.52 30.46
C ASP A 931 5.36 19.60 31.85
N TYR A 932 6.26 18.67 32.16
CA TYR A 932 6.92 18.63 33.46
C TYR A 932 7.85 19.83 33.69
N ASP A 933 7.60 20.59 34.76
CA ASP A 933 8.38 21.79 35.10
C ASP A 933 9.68 21.44 35.85
N TYR A 934 10.72 21.16 35.07
CA TYR A 934 12.07 20.90 35.58
C TYR A 934 12.69 22.12 36.30
N MET A 935 12.34 23.34 35.90
CA MET A 935 12.92 24.57 36.46
C MET A 935 12.38 24.86 37.85
N LEU A 936 11.06 24.69 38.05
CA LEU A 936 10.43 24.84 39.35
C LEU A 936 11.08 23.91 40.37
N ILE A 937 11.18 22.62 40.08
CA ILE A 937 11.74 21.65 41.04
C ILE A 937 13.21 21.91 41.31
N SER A 938 14.00 22.20 40.27
CA SER A 938 15.42 22.53 40.44
C SER A 938 15.63 23.78 41.29
N SER A 939 14.81 24.83 41.07
CA SER A 939 14.88 26.07 41.84
C SER A 939 14.47 25.88 43.30
N VAL A 940 13.41 25.10 43.56
CA VAL A 940 12.95 24.76 44.92
C VAL A 940 14.02 23.96 45.67
N LEU A 941 14.65 22.97 45.02
CA LEU A 941 15.74 22.20 45.63
C LEU A 941 16.94 23.08 46.01
N LEU A 942 17.34 24.00 45.13
CA LEU A 942 18.40 24.96 45.42
C LEU A 942 18.01 25.91 46.55
N ALA A 943 16.79 26.44 46.54
CA ALA A 943 16.28 27.31 47.59
C ALA A 943 16.26 26.59 48.95
N LEU A 944 15.80 25.33 49.00
CA LEU A 944 15.82 24.50 50.21
C LEU A 944 17.25 24.19 50.67
N PHE A 945 18.17 23.90 49.75
CA PHE A 945 19.58 23.69 50.07
C PHE A 945 20.20 24.93 50.72
N PHE A 946 20.04 26.11 50.11
CA PHE A 946 20.55 27.36 50.67
C PHE A 946 19.86 27.72 51.98
N ALA A 947 18.54 27.56 52.08
CA ALA A 947 17.79 27.78 53.31
C ALA A 947 18.29 26.87 54.45
N THR A 948 18.61 25.61 54.15
CA THR A 948 19.17 24.66 55.11
C THR A 948 20.56 25.07 55.56
N MET A 949 21.43 25.45 54.62
CA MET A 949 22.79 25.93 54.93
C MET A 949 22.78 27.20 55.78
N ILE A 950 21.92 28.16 55.45
CA ILE A 950 21.75 29.40 56.20
C ILE A 950 21.17 29.10 57.59
N SER A 951 20.12 28.27 57.67
CA SER A 951 19.48 27.90 58.94
C SER A 951 20.43 27.13 59.86
N LYS A 952 21.24 26.22 59.32
CA LYS A 952 22.30 25.51 60.06
C LYS A 952 23.26 26.51 60.70
N ARG A 953 23.77 27.46 59.92
CA ARG A 953 24.69 28.49 60.42
C ARG A 953 24.04 29.40 61.46
N LEU A 954 22.79 29.81 61.24
CA LEU A 954 22.03 30.61 62.21
C LEU A 954 21.79 29.84 63.53
N ALA A 955 21.51 28.54 63.46
CA ALA A 955 21.32 27.69 64.63
C ALA A 955 22.62 27.50 65.42
N GLU A 956 23.75 27.24 64.74
CA GLU A 956 25.08 27.15 65.36
C GLU A 956 25.43 28.46 66.10
N VAL A 957 25.21 29.61 65.46
CA VAL A 957 25.43 30.93 66.09
C VAL A 957 24.51 31.13 67.29
N LYS A 958 23.23 30.77 67.19
CA LYS A 958 22.26 30.90 68.29
C LYS A 958 22.62 30.00 69.48
N LEU A 959 23.03 28.76 69.23
CA LEU A 959 23.46 27.82 70.28
C LEU A 959 24.75 28.28 70.94
N LEU A 960 25.72 28.77 70.16
CA LEU A 960 26.95 29.34 70.70
C LEU A 960 26.64 30.54 71.61
N ASN A 961 25.82 31.49 71.16
CA ASN A 961 25.41 32.64 71.97
C ASN A 961 24.66 32.24 73.24
N ARG A 962 23.89 31.14 73.22
CA ARG A 962 23.21 30.59 74.40
C ARG A 962 24.19 29.92 75.37
N ALA A 963 25.24 29.26 74.87
CA ALA A 963 26.24 28.59 75.70
C ALA A 963 27.23 29.57 76.35
N TRP A 964 27.46 30.73 75.74
CA TRP A 964 28.34 31.79 76.25
C TRP A 964 27.65 32.76 77.23
N ARG A 965 26.38 32.52 77.53
CA ARG A 965 25.56 33.27 78.48
C ARG A 965 25.31 32.42 79.70
#